data_AF-A0A2E6AHV5-F1
#
_entry.id   AF-A0A2E6AHV5-F1
#
_cell.length_a   1.000
_cell.length_b   1.000
_cell.length_c   1.000
_cell.angle_alpha   90.00
_cell.angle_beta   90.00
_cell.angle_gamma   90.00
#
_symmetry.space_group_name_H-M   'P 1'
#
loop_
_entity.id
_entity.type
_entity.pdbx_description
1 polymer ?
#
loop_
_entity_poly.entity_id
_entity_poly.type
_entity_poly.pdbx_seq_one_letter_code
_entity_poly.pdbx_strand_id
1 'polypeptide(L)'
;MIHRGYEPLLPSGGFSHRFNAKKNRRRTLIESLEDRRLLACRPLPFTTNGSTFEQCITQSFVNDGTTYDVTTYFSEGTGVNDLADDGVAGTNANAQAMADESEDAFDFYLDRGLDVLPSGDTELEVFITEEPRLGTIVTLDSTFDSIWIDDDRIDDNDVLWKRILAYHEIQHLVHSRYDSTPDWGLYGEGTARSIEDRVDTALDGSTGYLFIPEANGVLGTDANRTNDIYSLSYRNVLWFTWLMDQYREGNGIDPPVTNANDLGWEALRDIYEEINLQPTDEIGAIDNFIANQGSTFRDDFVDYTLALWAHKYNPVDTRLGFIDTEIINNTNQLSGHNTHIGGPAFTSDAVNMNVRSSRYWEFNPATQCDFTAFTFDGGANDYAFSVMTEDGGNLVNRWTSFGNAWARTVRTADLDSIVGVVSAVDDSGNVDVGHGCVTPSINIVSPTTSNHKMVGRADNPRTFIVRLDVDGQDGSAISGLTSDAFNVWLRKTSDGNGGVQIAADVVNAAYVQEDYWLVVQAPDDTDGAETGEFYDLTVELGAVDDIELGSILYVERTQDVMLVLDRSGSMGGGTGKIEAAQNAATMLVDELADDDQGAFIAFSDDADLRVQLDEVGNGAQRDALLTAIGNENAGGRTSIGDGMDVAATEHDAAGIDLNMCSFVLLSDGMENETQFWADVSADVIDNGCEIHTVALGPSANQDLLQQIAGASSAGGTFYYATNEGTVPINSVIGWENNLSRIYDAIATDVAGRQRIVTAVRESAVGGAISGMVPFDDLERASKIAVGQTVKSGGVEITGKRFVFVPGQFTDEGSALITDQLDPGHFFDAA
;
A
#
# COMPACT_ATOMS: atom_id res chain seq x y z
N MET A 1 6.53 -15.49 -49.98
CA MET A 1 7.60 -16.10 -50.80
C MET A 1 8.90 -15.46 -50.37
N ILE A 2 9.87 -16.29 -49.97
CA ILE A 2 11.28 -15.97 -49.63
C ILE A 2 11.57 -15.57 -48.17
N HIS A 3 12.26 -16.51 -47.52
CA HIS A 3 12.99 -16.50 -46.24
C HIS A 3 14.28 -15.66 -46.25
N ARG A 4 14.65 -15.20 -45.04
CA ARG A 4 15.99 -15.16 -44.36
C ARG A 4 15.97 -13.93 -43.43
N GLY A 5 16.15 -13.95 -42.10
CA GLY A 5 16.82 -14.87 -41.19
C GLY A 5 18.11 -14.21 -40.70
N TYR A 6 18.17 -13.72 -39.46
CA TYR A 6 19.36 -13.59 -38.61
C TYR A 6 18.96 -13.33 -37.13
N GLU A 7 19.63 -14.05 -36.23
CA GLU A 7 19.45 -14.18 -34.78
C GLU A 7 19.81 -12.92 -33.97
N PRO A 8 19.40 -12.85 -32.68
CA PRO A 8 20.20 -12.20 -31.65
C PRO A 8 20.71 -13.20 -30.58
N LEU A 9 21.88 -12.84 -30.06
CA LEU A 9 22.74 -13.56 -29.13
C LEU A 9 22.15 -13.66 -27.71
N LEU A 10 22.34 -14.82 -27.09
CA LEU A 10 22.18 -15.04 -25.65
C LEU A 10 23.32 -14.39 -24.85
N PRO A 11 23.06 -13.97 -23.60
CA PRO A 11 23.94 -14.25 -22.49
C PRO A 11 23.37 -15.34 -21.58
N SER A 12 24.29 -16.01 -20.92
CA SER A 12 24.21 -17.32 -20.26
C SER A 12 24.04 -17.22 -18.75
N GLY A 13 23.25 -18.14 -18.17
CA GLY A 13 23.36 -18.66 -16.79
C GLY A 13 22.63 -17.83 -15.72
N GLY A 14 21.77 -18.37 -14.85
CA GLY A 14 21.59 -19.77 -14.47
C GLY A 14 20.37 -20.01 -13.59
N PHE A 15 20.09 -21.30 -13.42
CA PHE A 15 19.19 -21.99 -12.48
C PHE A 15 17.69 -21.66 -12.54
N SER A 16 17.05 -22.26 -13.55
CA SER A 16 15.64 -22.63 -13.52
C SER A 16 15.59 -24.16 -13.46
N HIS A 17 15.29 -24.73 -12.29
CA HIS A 17 14.88 -26.14 -12.20
C HIS A 17 13.39 -26.22 -12.54
N ARG A 18 13.10 -26.27 -13.85
CA ARG A 18 11.76 -26.62 -14.35
C ARG A 18 11.50 -28.10 -14.15
N PHE A 19 10.39 -28.36 -13.47
CA PHE A 19 9.64 -29.62 -13.39
C PHE A 19 9.85 -30.58 -14.55
N ASN A 20 10.23 -31.81 -14.21
CA ASN A 20 10.12 -32.96 -15.10
C ASN A 20 8.73 -33.59 -14.90
N ALA A 21 7.93 -33.64 -15.96
CA ALA A 21 6.57 -34.16 -15.96
C ALA A 21 6.47 -35.59 -15.40
N LYS A 22 5.71 -35.77 -14.28
CA LYS A 22 5.32 -37.09 -13.75
C LYS A 22 4.39 -37.79 -14.76
N LYS A 23 4.85 -38.96 -15.24
CA LYS A 23 4.06 -39.91 -16.04
C LYS A 23 3.07 -40.64 -15.12
N ASN A 24 1.80 -40.68 -15.55
CA ASN A 24 0.78 -41.65 -15.15
C ASN A 24 1.37 -43.01 -14.75
N ARG A 25 1.17 -43.44 -13.49
CA ARG A 25 1.39 -44.83 -13.09
C ARG A 25 0.14 -45.41 -12.43
N ARG A 26 -0.33 -46.50 -13.03
CA ARG A 26 -1.36 -47.39 -12.52
C ARG A 26 -0.78 -48.21 -11.36
N ARG A 27 -1.55 -48.36 -10.27
CA ARG A 27 -1.43 -49.46 -9.30
C ARG A 27 -1.18 -50.77 -10.06
N THR A 28 0.00 -51.35 -9.90
CA THR A 28 0.32 -52.66 -10.45
C THR A 28 0.55 -53.62 -9.30
N LEU A 29 -0.38 -54.56 -9.17
CA LEU A 29 -0.34 -55.69 -8.26
C LEU A 29 0.64 -56.75 -8.81
N ILE A 30 1.53 -57.22 -7.93
CA ILE A 30 2.29 -58.48 -7.91
C ILE A 30 3.54 -58.67 -8.81
N GLU A 31 4.64 -59.06 -8.15
CA GLU A 31 5.69 -60.06 -8.48
C GLU A 31 7.14 -59.55 -8.52
N SER A 32 7.86 -59.66 -7.40
CA SER A 32 8.94 -60.68 -7.25
C SER A 32 9.41 -60.75 -5.79
N LEU A 33 9.02 -61.83 -5.11
CA LEU A 33 9.64 -62.30 -3.87
C LEU A 33 11.04 -62.83 -4.22
N GLU A 34 12.10 -62.11 -3.83
CA GLU A 34 13.44 -62.63 -3.52
C GLU A 34 14.47 -61.47 -3.47
N ASP A 35 14.38 -60.61 -2.46
CA ASP A 35 15.51 -60.18 -1.62
C ASP A 35 14.97 -59.32 -0.45
N ARG A 36 14.16 -59.94 0.42
CA ARG A 36 13.82 -59.34 1.71
C ARG A 36 15.07 -59.40 2.59
N ARG A 37 15.85 -58.32 2.66
CA ARG A 37 16.65 -58.10 3.85
C ARG A 37 15.68 -57.95 5.01
N LEU A 38 15.52 -59.03 5.78
CA LEU A 38 14.92 -59.02 7.10
C LEU A 38 15.72 -58.05 7.98
N LEU A 39 15.31 -56.79 8.05
CA LEU A 39 15.30 -56.10 9.33
C LEU A 39 13.92 -56.36 9.92
N ALA A 40 13.87 -57.50 10.62
CA ALA A 40 12.77 -57.81 11.51
C ALA A 40 12.83 -56.81 12.67
N CYS A 41 11.66 -56.49 13.21
CA CYS A 41 11.47 -55.72 14.43
C CYS A 41 12.59 -55.91 15.45
N ARG A 42 12.87 -54.85 16.22
CA ARG A 42 13.75 -54.95 17.41
C ARG A 42 13.44 -56.23 18.21
N PRO A 43 14.44 -56.88 18.82
CA PRO A 43 14.20 -58.09 19.61
C PRO A 43 13.11 -57.87 20.67
N LEU A 44 11.96 -58.53 20.51
CA LEU A 44 10.80 -58.42 21.39
C LEU A 44 10.85 -59.48 22.51
N PRO A 45 10.34 -59.17 23.73
CA PRO A 45 9.88 -57.84 24.13
C PRO A 45 11.06 -56.92 24.45
N PHE A 46 10.86 -55.61 24.30
CA PHE A 46 11.79 -54.60 24.81
C PHE A 46 11.04 -53.46 25.50
N THR A 47 11.76 -52.71 26.32
CA THR A 47 11.23 -51.57 27.07
C THR A 47 12.01 -50.32 26.70
N THR A 48 11.30 -49.25 26.34
CA THR A 48 11.88 -47.92 26.12
C THR A 48 10.89 -46.84 26.57
N ASN A 49 11.38 -45.70 27.06
CA ASN A 49 10.58 -44.61 27.62
C ASN A 49 9.52 -45.01 28.66
N GLY A 50 9.69 -46.15 29.34
CA GLY A 50 8.77 -46.63 30.37
C GLY A 50 7.68 -47.58 29.87
N SER A 51 7.55 -47.77 28.55
CA SER A 51 6.59 -48.69 27.91
C SER A 51 7.28 -49.96 27.43
N THR A 52 6.59 -51.09 27.53
CA THR A 52 7.09 -52.40 27.07
C THR A 52 6.30 -52.82 25.85
N PHE A 53 7.00 -53.20 24.79
CA PHE A 53 6.44 -53.60 23.51
C PHE A 53 6.68 -55.09 23.29
N GLU A 54 5.62 -55.84 23.01
CA GLU A 54 5.67 -57.29 22.83
C GLU A 54 5.45 -57.72 21.38
N GLN A 55 4.87 -56.84 20.57
CA GLN A 55 4.49 -57.09 19.18
C GLN A 55 4.94 -55.96 18.25
N CYS A 56 4.94 -56.25 16.94
CA CYS A 56 5.30 -55.29 15.92
C CYS A 56 4.70 -55.63 14.54
N ILE A 57 4.59 -54.61 13.69
CA ILE A 57 4.22 -54.68 12.28
C ILE A 57 5.27 -53.90 11.50
N THR A 58 5.84 -54.50 10.46
CA THR A 58 6.71 -53.77 9.51
C THR A 58 6.07 -53.80 8.14
N GLN A 59 5.89 -52.62 7.57
CA GLN A 59 5.44 -52.43 6.19
C GLN A 59 6.50 -51.69 5.39
N SER A 60 6.51 -51.89 4.08
CA SER A 60 7.55 -51.34 3.20
C SER A 60 6.90 -50.80 1.93
N PHE A 61 7.28 -49.58 1.57
CA PHE A 61 6.87 -48.94 0.31
C PHE A 61 8.08 -48.41 -0.46
N VAL A 62 7.88 -47.99 -1.70
CA VAL A 62 8.95 -47.47 -2.56
C VAL A 62 8.59 -46.08 -3.06
N ASN A 63 9.33 -45.08 -2.60
CA ASN A 63 9.24 -43.70 -3.07
C ASN A 63 10.53 -43.32 -3.82
N ASP A 64 10.40 -42.81 -5.04
CA ASP A 64 11.49 -42.43 -5.94
C ASP A 64 12.68 -43.43 -6.07
N GLY A 65 12.37 -44.72 -5.92
CA GLY A 65 13.33 -45.82 -6.08
C GLY A 65 14.08 -46.20 -4.80
N THR A 66 13.81 -45.51 -3.68
CA THR A 66 14.25 -45.88 -2.33
C THR A 66 13.16 -46.69 -1.65
N THR A 67 13.54 -47.77 -0.96
CA THR A 67 12.61 -48.54 -0.12
C THR A 67 12.60 -47.94 1.27
N TYR A 68 11.41 -47.54 1.74
CA TYR A 68 11.17 -47.05 3.09
C TYR A 68 10.36 -48.08 3.86
N ASP A 69 10.60 -48.16 5.16
CA ASP A 69 9.96 -49.06 6.09
C ASP A 69 9.22 -48.26 7.18
N VAL A 70 8.03 -48.71 7.56
CA VAL A 70 7.31 -48.25 8.75
C VAL A 70 7.21 -49.43 9.71
N THR A 71 7.81 -49.31 10.89
CA THR A 71 7.76 -50.34 11.92
C THR A 71 6.95 -49.85 13.12
N THR A 72 5.74 -50.40 13.29
CA THR A 72 4.83 -50.10 14.40
C THR A 72 5.00 -51.09 15.54
N TYR A 73 5.27 -50.60 16.75
CA TYR A 73 5.44 -51.37 17.99
C TYR A 73 4.25 -51.17 18.93
N PHE A 74 3.76 -52.26 19.51
CA PHE A 74 2.60 -52.24 20.41
C PHE A 74 2.62 -53.44 21.37
N SER A 75 1.74 -53.40 22.36
CA SER A 75 1.40 -54.51 23.24
C SER A 75 -0.11 -54.69 23.25
N GLU A 76 -0.57 -55.91 23.54
CA GLU A 76 -1.99 -56.24 23.64
C GLU A 76 -2.29 -56.79 25.04
N GLY A 77 -3.37 -56.33 25.65
CA GLY A 77 -3.66 -56.76 27.01
C GLY A 77 -4.65 -55.87 27.75
N THR A 78 -4.37 -55.71 29.04
CA THR A 78 -5.16 -54.88 29.96
C THR A 78 -4.28 -53.94 30.77
N GLY A 79 -3.01 -53.81 30.39
CA GLY A 79 -2.11 -52.81 30.90
C GLY A 79 -2.54 -51.42 30.45
N VAL A 80 -1.93 -50.40 31.05
CA VAL A 80 -2.21 -49.00 30.71
C VAL A 80 -1.60 -48.63 29.35
N ASN A 81 -0.59 -49.36 28.87
CA ASN A 81 0.07 -49.09 27.58
C ASN A 81 -0.31 -50.14 26.52
N ASP A 82 -1.36 -50.91 26.77
CA ASP A 82 -1.72 -52.06 25.95
C ASP A 82 -2.98 -51.72 25.17
N LEU A 83 -2.95 -51.96 23.86
CA LEU A 83 -4.16 -51.99 23.06
C LEU A 83 -5.11 -53.08 23.56
N ALA A 84 -6.41 -52.80 23.48
CA ALA A 84 -7.43 -53.78 23.75
C ALA A 84 -7.29 -54.99 22.81
N ASP A 85 -7.34 -56.19 23.39
CA ASP A 85 -7.41 -57.45 22.62
C ASP A 85 -8.67 -57.43 21.74
N ASP A 86 -8.46 -57.45 20.42
CA ASP A 86 -9.54 -57.42 19.42
C ASP A 86 -10.27 -58.77 19.29
N GLY A 87 -9.82 -59.78 20.03
CA GLY A 87 -10.38 -61.13 20.06
C GLY A 87 -10.06 -61.96 18.82
N VAL A 88 -9.14 -61.50 17.97
CA VAL A 88 -8.71 -62.16 16.75
C VAL A 88 -7.28 -62.68 16.92
N ALA A 89 -7.06 -63.96 16.64
CA ALA A 89 -5.71 -64.51 16.65
C ALA A 89 -4.89 -63.93 15.49
N GLY A 90 -3.86 -63.14 15.80
CA GLY A 90 -3.01 -62.50 14.79
C GLY A 90 -2.53 -61.14 15.28
N THR A 91 -2.26 -60.25 14.33
CA THR A 91 -1.94 -58.85 14.58
C THR A 91 -3.22 -58.07 14.93
N ASN A 92 -3.20 -57.28 16.00
CA ASN A 92 -4.29 -56.35 16.32
C ASN A 92 -4.74 -55.52 15.11
N ALA A 93 -6.04 -55.52 14.81
CA ALA A 93 -6.59 -54.77 13.68
C ALA A 93 -6.40 -53.25 13.79
N ASN A 94 -6.46 -52.68 15.01
CA ASN A 94 -6.26 -51.25 15.22
C ASN A 94 -4.78 -50.87 15.06
N ALA A 95 -3.85 -51.70 15.54
CA ALA A 95 -2.42 -51.49 15.30
C ALA A 95 -2.09 -51.57 13.80
N GLN A 96 -2.69 -52.52 13.07
CA GLN A 96 -2.54 -52.64 11.62
C GLN A 96 -3.10 -51.40 10.90
N ALA A 97 -4.26 -50.90 11.29
CA ALA A 97 -4.82 -49.68 10.71
C ALA A 97 -3.95 -48.45 10.98
N MET A 98 -3.32 -48.36 12.16
CA MET A 98 -2.39 -47.28 12.47
C MET A 98 -1.11 -47.38 11.62
N ALA A 99 -0.58 -48.59 11.43
CA ALA A 99 0.56 -48.83 10.54
C ALA A 99 0.24 -48.38 9.11
N ASP A 100 -0.94 -48.76 8.59
CA ASP A 100 -1.40 -48.38 7.25
C ASP A 100 -1.47 -46.86 7.09
N GLU A 101 -2.05 -46.14 8.06
CA GLU A 101 -2.14 -44.68 8.03
C GLU A 101 -0.77 -43.99 8.17
N SER A 102 0.16 -44.55 8.94
CA SER A 102 1.54 -44.07 9.03
C SER A 102 2.34 -44.28 7.74
N GLU A 103 2.15 -45.40 7.04
CA GLU A 103 2.74 -45.64 5.71
C GLU A 103 2.21 -44.61 4.70
N ASP A 104 0.88 -44.44 4.63
CA ASP A 104 0.23 -43.50 3.70
C ASP A 104 0.70 -42.05 3.98
N ALA A 105 0.77 -41.64 5.24
CA ALA A 105 1.26 -40.32 5.63
C ALA A 105 2.75 -40.12 5.26
N PHE A 106 3.60 -41.10 5.55
CA PHE A 106 5.03 -41.00 5.24
C PHE A 106 5.26 -40.88 3.72
N ASP A 107 4.62 -41.73 2.92
CA ASP A 107 4.70 -41.64 1.45
C ASP A 107 4.18 -40.29 0.93
N PHE A 108 3.09 -39.77 1.53
CA PHE A 108 2.50 -38.48 1.17
C PHE A 108 3.47 -37.30 1.31
N TYR A 109 4.24 -37.25 2.40
CA TYR A 109 5.23 -36.19 2.63
C TYR A 109 6.41 -36.30 1.67
N LEU A 110 6.93 -37.51 1.47
CA LEU A 110 8.01 -37.78 0.52
C LEU A 110 7.61 -37.39 -0.91
N ASP A 111 6.36 -37.66 -1.31
CA ASP A 111 5.84 -37.32 -2.64
C ASP A 111 5.79 -35.81 -2.93
N ARG A 112 5.83 -34.98 -1.89
CA ARG A 112 5.90 -33.51 -1.93
C ARG A 112 7.31 -32.96 -1.79
N GLY A 113 8.31 -33.83 -1.65
CA GLY A 113 9.71 -33.45 -1.47
C GLY A 113 10.01 -32.90 -0.08
N LEU A 114 9.23 -33.30 0.94
CA LEU A 114 9.50 -32.97 2.33
C LEU A 114 10.31 -34.09 2.98
N ASP A 115 11.41 -33.72 3.63
CA ASP A 115 12.23 -34.66 4.40
C ASP A 115 11.51 -35.03 5.70
N VAL A 116 11.34 -36.33 5.96
CA VAL A 116 10.73 -36.84 7.20
C VAL A 116 11.77 -37.44 8.15
N LEU A 117 12.74 -38.17 7.61
CA LEU A 117 13.78 -38.87 8.38
C LEU A 117 15.15 -38.18 8.22
N PRO A 118 16.11 -38.43 9.12
CA PRO A 118 17.49 -37.99 8.91
C PRO A 118 18.04 -38.47 7.55
N SER A 119 18.93 -37.68 6.95
CA SER A 119 19.56 -38.03 5.67
C SER A 119 20.24 -39.40 5.72
N GLY A 120 19.70 -40.37 4.97
CA GLY A 120 20.22 -41.72 4.83
C GLY A 120 19.45 -42.79 5.59
N ASP A 121 18.52 -42.37 6.46
CA ASP A 121 17.62 -43.28 7.16
C ASP A 121 16.38 -43.57 6.30
N THR A 122 15.87 -44.80 6.44
CA THR A 122 14.74 -45.29 5.64
C THR A 122 13.68 -45.98 6.48
N GLU A 123 13.79 -45.97 7.81
CA GLU A 123 12.84 -46.61 8.73
C GLU A 123 12.22 -45.55 9.64
N LEU A 124 10.88 -45.48 9.64
CA LEU A 124 10.08 -44.72 10.60
C LEU A 124 9.58 -45.69 11.67
N GLU A 125 9.84 -45.39 12.95
CA GLU A 125 9.31 -46.17 14.06
C GLU A 125 8.04 -45.52 14.63
N VAL A 126 6.98 -46.31 14.80
CA VAL A 126 5.69 -45.87 15.36
C VAL A 126 5.46 -46.64 16.65
N PHE A 127 5.21 -45.96 17.77
CA PHE A 127 4.99 -46.60 19.07
C PHE A 127 3.57 -46.32 19.55
N ILE A 128 2.79 -47.38 19.80
CA ILE A 128 1.43 -47.26 20.36
C ILE A 128 1.50 -47.58 21.85
N THR A 129 1.15 -46.61 22.68
CA THR A 129 1.24 -46.66 24.16
C THR A 129 0.40 -45.52 24.74
N GLU A 130 0.12 -45.54 26.04
CA GLU A 130 -0.43 -44.37 26.74
C GLU A 130 0.46 -43.14 26.50
N GLU A 131 -0.13 -42.11 25.89
CA GLU A 131 0.52 -40.83 25.63
C GLU A 131 -0.43 -39.68 26.02
N PRO A 132 -0.14 -38.92 27.09
CA PRO A 132 -1.06 -37.90 27.60
C PRO A 132 -1.36 -36.74 26.63
N ARG A 133 -0.61 -36.62 25.52
CA ARG A 133 -0.78 -35.59 24.49
C ARG A 133 -1.48 -36.08 23.23
N LEU A 134 -2.04 -37.29 23.20
CA LEU A 134 -2.55 -38.00 22.01
C LEU A 134 -1.45 -38.47 21.06
N GLY A 135 -0.40 -37.67 20.89
CA GLY A 135 0.81 -38.03 20.17
C GLY A 135 2.00 -37.15 20.52
N THR A 136 3.19 -37.61 20.17
CA THR A 136 4.44 -36.83 20.24
C THR A 136 5.52 -37.45 19.35
N ILE A 137 6.50 -36.66 18.95
CA ILE A 137 7.78 -37.19 18.44
C ILE A 137 8.77 -37.43 19.58
N VAL A 138 9.62 -38.45 19.46
CA VAL A 138 10.64 -38.75 20.48
C VAL A 138 12.00 -39.02 19.87
N THR A 139 13.05 -38.47 20.49
CA THR A 139 14.43 -38.86 20.22
C THR A 139 14.77 -40.15 20.95
N LEU A 140 14.90 -41.26 20.25
CA LEU A 140 15.46 -42.49 20.83
C LEU A 140 16.99 -42.50 20.80
N ASP A 141 17.61 -41.78 19.87
CA ASP A 141 19.06 -41.75 19.65
C ASP A 141 19.59 -40.37 19.21
N SER A 142 18.90 -39.28 19.58
CA SER A 142 19.17 -37.88 19.19
C SER A 142 18.86 -37.49 17.73
N THR A 143 18.12 -38.32 16.98
CA THR A 143 17.80 -38.04 15.56
C THR A 143 16.34 -37.70 15.26
N PHE A 144 15.41 -37.81 16.22
CA PHE A 144 13.94 -37.71 16.01
C PHE A 144 13.50 -38.48 14.76
N ASP A 145 13.27 -39.78 14.94
CA ASP A 145 12.97 -40.78 13.91
C ASP A 145 11.72 -41.61 14.25
N SER A 146 11.01 -41.21 15.32
CA SER A 146 9.87 -41.95 15.82
C SER A 146 8.71 -41.07 16.28
N ILE A 147 7.50 -41.58 16.03
CA ILE A 147 6.25 -41.03 16.55
C ILE A 147 5.67 -41.97 17.61
N TRP A 148 5.07 -41.38 18.64
CA TRP A 148 4.43 -42.06 19.76
C TRP A 148 2.98 -41.63 19.80
N ILE A 149 2.05 -42.58 19.88
CA ILE A 149 0.62 -42.34 19.71
C ILE A 149 -0.15 -43.03 20.83
N ASP A 150 -1.12 -42.30 21.37
CA ASP A 150 -1.97 -42.71 22.47
C ASP A 150 -2.84 -43.93 22.11
N ASP A 151 -2.70 -45.01 22.86
CA ASP A 151 -3.38 -46.29 22.63
C ASP A 151 -4.90 -46.19 22.77
N ASP A 152 -5.38 -45.38 23.72
CA ASP A 152 -6.81 -45.06 23.89
C ASP A 152 -7.45 -44.53 22.59
N ARG A 153 -6.73 -43.70 21.82
CA ARG A 153 -7.22 -43.17 20.53
C ARG A 153 -7.20 -44.20 19.41
N ILE A 154 -6.27 -45.15 19.47
CA ILE A 154 -6.16 -46.21 18.49
C ILE A 154 -7.27 -47.24 18.69
N ASP A 155 -7.64 -47.53 19.94
CA ASP A 155 -8.65 -48.52 20.31
C ASP A 155 -10.08 -48.17 19.88
N ASP A 156 -10.41 -46.87 19.74
CA ASP A 156 -11.73 -46.38 19.36
C ASP A 156 -12.18 -46.79 17.92
N ASN A 157 -11.32 -47.46 17.16
CA ASN A 157 -11.55 -47.94 15.79
C ASN A 157 -12.08 -46.86 14.81
N ASP A 158 -11.75 -45.59 15.08
CA ASP A 158 -11.95 -44.49 14.14
C ASP A 158 -10.69 -44.35 13.27
N VAL A 159 -10.86 -44.53 11.95
CA VAL A 159 -9.77 -44.44 10.98
C VAL A 159 -9.34 -42.98 10.76
N LEU A 160 -10.26 -42.02 10.85
CA LEU A 160 -9.93 -40.60 10.66
C LEU A 160 -9.10 -40.07 11.83
N TRP A 161 -9.34 -40.56 13.06
CA TRP A 161 -8.46 -40.26 14.19
C TRP A 161 -7.03 -40.80 13.98
N LYS A 162 -6.89 -42.04 13.50
CA LYS A 162 -5.58 -42.63 13.19
C LYS A 162 -4.86 -41.84 12.11
N ARG A 163 -5.58 -41.43 11.06
CA ARG A 163 -5.07 -40.57 9.99
C ARG A 163 -4.60 -39.23 10.52
N ILE A 164 -5.43 -38.50 11.26
CA ILE A 164 -5.06 -37.21 11.85
C ILE A 164 -3.76 -37.37 12.65
N LEU A 165 -3.68 -38.35 13.54
CA LEU A 165 -2.50 -38.57 14.38
C LEU A 165 -1.26 -38.93 13.54
N ALA A 166 -1.40 -39.77 12.51
CA ALA A 166 -0.30 -40.10 11.61
C ALA A 166 0.27 -38.85 10.92
N TYR A 167 -0.58 -38.07 10.27
CA TYR A 167 -0.17 -36.89 9.52
C TYR A 167 0.34 -35.78 10.45
N HIS A 168 -0.32 -35.56 11.59
CA HIS A 168 0.07 -34.56 12.58
C HIS A 168 1.46 -34.83 13.16
N GLU A 169 1.70 -36.05 13.65
CA GLU A 169 2.98 -36.37 14.29
C GLU A 169 4.12 -36.49 13.28
N ILE A 170 3.84 -36.93 12.05
CA ILE A 170 4.84 -36.92 10.97
C ILE A 170 5.16 -35.49 10.52
N GLN A 171 4.21 -34.54 10.55
CA GLN A 171 4.50 -33.12 10.32
C GLN A 171 5.55 -32.60 11.31
N HIS A 172 5.47 -32.99 12.58
CA HIS A 172 6.46 -32.62 13.59
C HIS A 172 7.84 -33.21 13.28
N LEU A 173 7.91 -34.43 12.73
CA LEU A 173 9.17 -34.99 12.22
C LEU A 173 9.72 -34.16 11.06
N VAL A 174 8.88 -33.77 10.09
CA VAL A 174 9.26 -32.89 8.98
C VAL A 174 9.85 -31.58 9.51
N HIS A 175 9.14 -30.87 10.39
CA HIS A 175 9.62 -29.62 10.98
C HIS A 175 11.02 -29.80 11.60
N SER A 176 11.23 -30.86 12.38
CA SER A 176 12.52 -31.13 13.01
C SER A 176 13.68 -31.40 12.04
N ARG A 177 13.42 -31.58 10.73
CA ARG A 177 14.48 -31.71 9.70
C ARG A 177 15.01 -30.36 9.23
N TYR A 178 14.14 -29.35 9.25
CA TYR A 178 14.45 -28.02 8.74
C TYR A 178 14.77 -27.02 9.86
N ASP A 179 14.36 -27.32 11.10
CA ASP A 179 14.62 -26.50 12.26
C ASP A 179 15.54 -27.22 13.28
N SER A 180 16.70 -26.60 13.55
CA SER A 180 17.68 -27.13 14.50
C SER A 180 17.33 -26.85 15.97
N THR A 181 16.37 -25.95 16.22
CA THR A 181 15.84 -25.60 17.53
C THR A 181 14.32 -25.45 17.47
N PRO A 182 13.56 -26.54 17.18
CA PRO A 182 12.12 -26.46 16.95
C PRO A 182 11.39 -25.74 18.07
N ASP A 183 10.80 -24.58 17.75
CA ASP A 183 9.83 -23.94 18.63
C ASP A 183 8.44 -24.49 18.31
N TRP A 184 7.85 -25.19 19.26
CA TRP A 184 6.50 -25.74 19.15
C TRP A 184 5.40 -24.64 19.24
N GLY A 185 5.80 -23.37 19.33
CA GLY A 185 4.95 -22.18 19.30
C GLY A 185 4.40 -21.87 17.91
N LEU A 186 5.15 -21.14 17.09
CA LEU A 186 4.63 -20.66 15.81
C LEU A 186 4.45 -21.81 14.82
N TYR A 187 5.50 -22.54 14.48
CA TYR A 187 5.44 -23.49 13.37
C TYR A 187 4.86 -24.84 13.73
N GLY A 188 5.33 -25.48 14.79
CA GLY A 188 5.07 -26.92 15.02
C GLY A 188 3.59 -27.25 15.03
N GLU A 189 2.87 -26.77 16.04
CA GLU A 189 1.48 -27.17 16.28
C GLU A 189 0.48 -26.53 15.31
N GLY A 190 0.80 -25.32 14.85
CA GLY A 190 0.02 -24.55 13.89
C GLY A 190 -0.07 -25.17 12.52
N THR A 191 1.10 -25.45 11.94
CA THR A 191 1.21 -26.08 10.62
C THR A 191 0.65 -27.50 10.67
N ALA A 192 0.97 -28.28 11.71
CA ALA A 192 0.43 -29.62 11.91
C ALA A 192 -1.10 -29.65 12.01
N ARG A 193 -1.72 -28.64 12.62
CA ARG A 193 -3.19 -28.51 12.61
C ARG A 193 -3.73 -28.10 11.24
N SER A 194 -3.04 -27.20 10.54
CA SER A 194 -3.49 -26.65 9.25
C SER A 194 -3.47 -27.68 8.13
N ILE A 195 -2.53 -28.64 8.18
CA ILE A 195 -2.42 -29.68 7.16
C ILE A 195 -3.48 -30.78 7.29
N GLU A 196 -4.09 -30.98 8.46
CA GLU A 196 -5.08 -32.05 8.69
C GLU A 196 -6.30 -31.93 7.76
N ASP A 197 -6.64 -30.70 7.41
CA ASP A 197 -7.72 -30.37 6.49
C ASP A 197 -7.31 -30.59 5.02
N ARG A 198 -6.01 -30.59 4.72
CA ARG A 198 -5.48 -30.60 3.34
C ARG A 198 -5.05 -31.99 2.86
N VAL A 199 -5.14 -33.02 3.70
CA VAL A 199 -4.58 -34.35 3.38
C VAL A 199 -5.61 -35.34 2.81
N ASP A 200 -6.90 -35.21 3.13
CA ASP A 200 -7.93 -36.16 2.69
C ASP A 200 -9.36 -35.59 2.65
N THR A 201 -10.16 -36.08 1.68
CA THR A 201 -11.58 -35.71 1.45
C THR A 201 -12.52 -35.93 2.63
N ALA A 202 -12.25 -36.91 3.48
CA ALA A 202 -13.10 -37.15 4.63
C ALA A 202 -12.73 -36.27 5.84
N LEU A 203 -11.48 -35.80 5.92
CA LEU A 203 -11.02 -34.88 6.96
C LEU A 203 -11.44 -33.44 6.66
N ASP A 204 -11.18 -33.00 5.43
CA ASP A 204 -11.64 -31.74 4.85
C ASP A 204 -13.14 -31.50 5.10
N GLY A 205 -14.00 -32.43 4.65
CA GLY A 205 -15.45 -32.31 4.86
C GLY A 205 -15.95 -32.54 6.30
N SER A 206 -15.06 -32.65 7.31
CA SER A 206 -15.45 -32.93 8.69
C SER A 206 -15.43 -31.72 9.60
N THR A 207 -16.58 -31.43 10.21
CA THR A 207 -16.72 -30.34 11.17
C THR A 207 -16.40 -30.73 12.61
N GLY A 208 -16.16 -32.02 12.88
CA GLY A 208 -16.14 -32.59 14.24
C GLY A 208 -14.77 -32.97 14.78
N TYR A 209 -13.73 -32.99 13.94
CA TYR A 209 -12.35 -33.28 14.35
C TYR A 209 -11.65 -32.00 14.81
N LEU A 210 -10.33 -31.90 14.69
CA LEU A 210 -9.56 -30.87 15.41
C LEU A 210 -9.43 -29.54 14.65
N PHE A 211 -9.39 -29.53 13.32
CA PHE A 211 -9.21 -28.31 12.53
C PHE A 211 -10.30 -27.24 12.77
N ILE A 212 -11.57 -27.55 12.50
CA ILE A 212 -12.68 -26.58 12.64
C ILE A 212 -12.85 -26.06 14.09
N PRO A 213 -12.75 -26.89 15.15
CA PRO A 213 -12.70 -26.40 16.53
C PRO A 213 -11.49 -25.52 16.84
N GLU A 214 -10.33 -25.79 16.24
CA GLU A 214 -9.15 -24.92 16.40
C GLU A 214 -9.35 -23.56 15.73
N ALA A 215 -9.82 -23.53 14.48
CA ALA A 215 -10.24 -22.32 13.78
C ALA A 215 -11.30 -21.53 14.57
N ASN A 216 -12.32 -22.21 15.08
CA ASN A 216 -13.39 -21.59 15.86
C ASN A 216 -12.94 -21.00 17.18
N GLY A 217 -11.86 -21.48 17.80
CA GLY A 217 -11.32 -20.80 18.99
C GLY A 217 -10.46 -19.59 18.65
N VAL A 218 -9.92 -19.47 17.43
CA VAL A 218 -9.32 -18.19 16.97
C VAL A 218 -10.42 -17.16 16.69
N LEU A 219 -11.49 -17.57 16.00
CA LEU A 219 -12.61 -16.70 15.63
C LEU A 219 -13.50 -16.35 16.83
N GLY A 220 -13.69 -17.30 17.74
CA GLY A 220 -14.67 -17.22 18.83
C GLY A 220 -14.28 -16.32 20.00
N THR A 221 -13.01 -15.92 20.14
CA THR A 221 -12.53 -15.12 21.28
C THR A 221 -11.38 -14.18 20.92
N ASP A 222 -11.38 -12.99 21.51
CA ASP A 222 -10.30 -12.00 21.35
C ASP A 222 -9.03 -12.40 22.11
N ALA A 223 -9.12 -13.34 23.06
CA ALA A 223 -7.97 -13.76 23.86
C ALA A 223 -6.83 -14.32 22.99
N ASN A 224 -7.13 -14.98 21.87
CA ASN A 224 -6.09 -15.48 20.96
C ASN A 224 -5.56 -14.36 20.07
N ARG A 225 -6.45 -13.56 19.46
CA ARG A 225 -6.06 -12.50 18.51
C ARG A 225 -5.27 -11.35 19.13
N THR A 226 -5.42 -11.15 20.44
CA THR A 226 -4.70 -10.11 21.20
C THR A 226 -3.31 -10.55 21.69
N ASN A 227 -2.96 -11.82 21.56
CA ASN A 227 -1.61 -12.30 21.85
C ASN A 227 -0.77 -12.30 20.57
N ASP A 228 0.55 -12.33 20.75
CA ASP A 228 1.48 -12.55 19.64
C ASP A 228 1.20 -13.91 19.01
N ILE A 229 0.98 -13.93 17.70
CA ILE A 229 0.72 -15.16 16.93
C ILE A 229 1.79 -16.23 17.11
N TYR A 230 3.02 -15.83 17.44
CA TYR A 230 4.13 -16.72 17.76
C TYR A 230 3.84 -17.60 19.00
N SER A 231 3.09 -17.06 19.95
CA SER A 231 2.81 -17.72 21.24
C SER A 231 1.58 -18.63 21.22
N LEU A 232 0.91 -18.76 20.08
CA LEU A 232 -0.44 -19.34 19.99
C LEU A 232 -0.49 -20.86 19.78
N SER A 233 0.62 -21.54 19.50
CA SER A 233 0.63 -23.01 19.27
C SER A 233 -0.45 -23.38 18.25
N TYR A 234 -1.36 -24.33 18.54
CA TYR A 234 -2.48 -24.70 17.64
C TYR A 234 -3.36 -23.51 17.16
N ARG A 235 -3.41 -22.39 17.91
CA ARG A 235 -4.30 -21.25 17.63
C ARG A 235 -3.76 -20.27 16.59
N ASN A 236 -2.68 -20.59 15.90
CA ASN A 236 -2.28 -19.88 14.68
C ASN A 236 -2.65 -20.66 13.39
N VAL A 237 -3.47 -21.71 13.50
CA VAL A 237 -3.96 -22.52 12.37
C VAL A 237 -4.47 -21.67 11.20
N LEU A 238 -5.28 -20.64 11.46
CA LEU A 238 -5.83 -19.80 10.39
C LEU A 238 -4.77 -18.96 9.67
N TRP A 239 -3.65 -18.63 10.31
CA TRP A 239 -2.56 -17.94 9.65
C TRP A 239 -1.87 -18.83 8.62
N PHE A 240 -1.53 -20.06 9.00
CA PHE A 240 -0.90 -20.99 8.06
C PHE A 240 -1.86 -21.45 6.96
N THR A 241 -3.13 -21.68 7.28
CA THR A 241 -4.17 -21.91 6.26
C THR A 241 -4.24 -20.75 5.27
N TRP A 242 -4.32 -19.50 5.75
CA TRP A 242 -4.36 -18.32 4.89
C TRP A 242 -3.09 -18.18 4.04
N LEU A 243 -1.92 -18.38 4.64
CA LEU A 243 -0.62 -18.27 3.96
C LEU A 243 -0.48 -19.33 2.84
N MET A 244 -0.82 -20.59 3.15
CA MET A 244 -0.85 -21.67 2.16
C MET A 244 -1.84 -21.39 1.03
N ASP A 245 -3.00 -20.80 1.35
CA ASP A 245 -3.98 -20.40 0.34
C ASP A 245 -3.44 -19.31 -0.60
N GLN A 246 -2.79 -18.27 -0.06
CA GLN A 246 -2.30 -17.15 -0.87
C GLN A 246 -1.13 -17.54 -1.79
N TYR A 247 -0.24 -18.43 -1.33
CA TYR A 247 0.98 -18.79 -2.04
C TYR A 247 0.97 -20.16 -2.73
N ARG A 248 -0.20 -20.78 -2.88
CA ARG A 248 -0.33 -22.06 -3.61
C ARG A 248 0.08 -21.93 -5.09
N GLU A 249 0.65 -23.01 -5.64
CA GLU A 249 0.82 -23.11 -7.09
C GLU A 249 -0.46 -23.59 -7.81
N GLY A 250 -0.86 -22.87 -8.85
CA GLY A 250 -1.95 -23.26 -9.74
C GLY A 250 -3.36 -22.82 -9.30
N ASN A 251 -4.38 -23.36 -9.97
CA ASN A 251 -5.79 -22.96 -9.79
C ASN A 251 -6.54 -23.89 -8.82
N GLY A 252 -5.90 -24.40 -7.76
CA GLY A 252 -6.62 -25.14 -6.71
C GLY A 252 -7.74 -24.26 -6.14
N ILE A 253 -8.96 -24.81 -6.06
CA ILE A 253 -10.19 -24.06 -5.70
C ILE A 253 -10.72 -24.48 -4.32
N ASP A 254 -10.33 -25.64 -3.80
CA ASP A 254 -10.76 -26.17 -2.50
C ASP A 254 -9.88 -27.37 -2.11
N PRO A 255 -9.57 -27.58 -0.83
CA PRO A 255 -9.11 -28.88 -0.34
C PRO A 255 -10.10 -30.02 -0.66
N PRO A 256 -9.62 -31.27 -0.70
CA PRO A 256 -8.27 -31.74 -0.39
C PRO A 256 -7.44 -32.09 -1.63
N VAL A 257 -6.18 -32.45 -1.41
CA VAL A 257 -5.24 -32.72 -2.50
C VAL A 257 -5.68 -33.89 -3.37
N THR A 258 -5.86 -33.60 -4.66
CA THR A 258 -5.66 -34.58 -5.73
C THR A 258 -4.32 -34.29 -6.39
N ASN A 259 -3.69 -35.28 -7.05
CA ASN A 259 -2.37 -35.16 -7.70
C ASN A 259 -2.20 -34.00 -8.73
N ALA A 260 -3.21 -33.14 -8.91
CA ALA A 260 -3.27 -32.04 -9.87
C ALA A 260 -3.45 -30.65 -9.25
N ASN A 261 -3.73 -30.52 -7.95
CA ASN A 261 -4.00 -29.25 -7.28
C ASN A 261 -3.04 -29.09 -6.09
N ASP A 262 -1.97 -28.33 -6.25
CA ASP A 262 -1.20 -27.89 -5.09
C ASP A 262 -2.04 -26.86 -4.31
N LEU A 263 -2.15 -27.08 -3.00
CA LEU A 263 -2.96 -26.31 -2.05
C LEU A 263 -2.04 -25.66 -1.02
N GLY A 264 -0.93 -25.09 -1.49
CA GLY A 264 0.07 -24.43 -0.65
C GLY A 264 1.10 -25.38 -0.03
N TRP A 265 1.20 -26.63 -0.48
CA TRP A 265 2.24 -27.55 -0.02
C TRP A 265 3.61 -27.13 -0.52
N GLU A 266 3.71 -26.57 -1.73
CA GLU A 266 4.97 -26.01 -2.22
C GLU A 266 5.37 -24.76 -1.43
N ALA A 267 4.41 -23.87 -1.12
CA ALA A 267 4.65 -22.73 -0.23
C ALA A 267 5.20 -23.19 1.13
N LEU A 268 4.57 -24.21 1.74
CA LEU A 268 5.02 -24.75 3.03
C LEU A 268 6.44 -25.34 2.94
N ARG A 269 6.77 -26.08 1.86
CA ARG A 269 8.13 -26.59 1.62
C ARG A 269 9.14 -25.46 1.49
N ASP A 270 8.84 -24.44 0.68
CA ASP A 270 9.76 -23.34 0.43
C ASP A 270 10.00 -22.52 1.72
N ILE A 271 8.99 -22.38 2.58
CA ILE A 271 9.15 -21.81 3.93
C ILE A 271 10.10 -22.67 4.77
N TYR A 272 9.94 -24.00 4.76
CA TYR A 272 10.86 -24.89 5.49
C TYR A 272 12.31 -24.79 4.98
N GLU A 273 12.51 -24.64 3.66
CA GLU A 273 13.83 -24.40 3.09
C GLU A 273 14.43 -23.07 3.59
N GLU A 274 13.64 -22.01 3.71
CA GLU A 274 14.07 -20.75 4.31
C GLU A 274 14.42 -20.93 5.80
N ILE A 275 13.62 -21.67 6.59
CA ILE A 275 13.95 -21.97 7.99
C ILE A 275 15.30 -22.68 8.10
N ASN A 276 15.59 -23.63 7.22
CA ASN A 276 16.87 -24.35 7.22
C ASN A 276 18.08 -23.43 6.95
N LEU A 277 17.88 -22.32 6.24
CA LEU A 277 18.92 -21.29 6.05
C LEU A 277 19.12 -20.43 7.29
N GLN A 278 18.11 -20.30 8.15
CA GLN A 278 18.14 -19.51 9.39
C GLN A 278 17.37 -20.19 10.54
N PRO A 279 17.90 -21.30 11.08
CA PRO A 279 17.15 -22.24 11.91
C PRO A 279 16.89 -21.75 13.35
N THR A 280 17.00 -20.44 13.60
CA THR A 280 16.67 -19.80 14.88
C THR A 280 15.80 -18.55 14.69
N ASP A 281 15.41 -18.23 13.46
CA ASP A 281 14.59 -17.07 13.11
C ASP A 281 13.45 -17.48 12.17
N GLU A 282 12.50 -18.20 12.76
CA GLU A 282 11.28 -18.68 12.10
C GLU A 282 10.49 -17.55 11.42
N ILE A 283 10.40 -16.37 12.05
CA ILE A 283 9.69 -15.21 11.50
C ILE A 283 10.48 -14.60 10.35
N GLY A 284 11.80 -14.46 10.50
CA GLY A 284 12.67 -14.02 9.41
C GLY A 284 12.61 -14.97 8.21
N ALA A 285 12.37 -16.26 8.41
CA ALA A 285 12.12 -17.23 7.33
C ALA A 285 10.80 -17.00 6.61
N ILE A 286 9.72 -16.74 7.34
CA ILE A 286 8.45 -16.34 6.72
C ILE A 286 8.64 -15.03 5.95
N ASP A 287 9.29 -14.04 6.55
CA ASP A 287 9.48 -12.72 5.92
C ASP A 287 10.31 -12.83 4.64
N ASN A 288 11.40 -13.60 4.64
CA ASN A 288 12.19 -13.86 3.43
C ASN A 288 11.38 -14.61 2.36
N PHE A 289 10.62 -15.64 2.76
CA PHE A 289 9.74 -16.36 1.84
C PHE A 289 8.73 -15.41 1.18
N ILE A 290 8.01 -14.62 1.99
CA ILE A 290 7.02 -13.65 1.52
C ILE A 290 7.67 -12.58 0.61
N ALA A 291 8.83 -12.07 0.99
CA ALA A 291 9.59 -11.10 0.21
C ALA A 291 10.01 -11.66 -1.16
N ASN A 292 10.39 -12.94 -1.23
CA ASN A 292 10.71 -13.62 -2.48
C ASN A 292 9.49 -13.76 -3.42
N GLN A 293 8.28 -13.72 -2.87
CA GLN A 293 7.02 -13.71 -3.62
C GLN A 293 6.53 -12.30 -3.99
N GLY A 294 7.25 -11.25 -3.56
CA GLY A 294 6.94 -9.85 -3.89
C GLY A 294 5.96 -9.16 -2.95
N SER A 295 5.72 -9.70 -1.75
CA SER A 295 4.94 -9.08 -0.68
C SER A 295 5.82 -8.79 0.55
N THR A 296 5.24 -8.37 1.67
CA THR A 296 5.94 -8.24 2.97
C THR A 296 5.17 -8.95 4.07
N PHE A 297 5.86 -9.44 5.11
CA PHE A 297 5.17 -10.03 6.27
C PHE A 297 4.14 -9.06 6.87
N ARG A 298 4.46 -7.76 6.85
CA ARG A 298 3.58 -6.70 7.35
C ARG A 298 2.27 -6.62 6.57
N ASP A 299 2.32 -6.62 5.24
CA ASP A 299 1.12 -6.55 4.39
C ASP A 299 0.29 -7.83 4.50
N ASP A 300 0.95 -8.99 4.46
CA ASP A 300 0.31 -10.29 4.58
C ASP A 300 -0.38 -10.49 5.93
N PHE A 301 0.29 -10.11 7.02
CA PHE A 301 -0.29 -10.19 8.35
C PHE A 301 -1.52 -9.28 8.48
N VAL A 302 -1.48 -8.09 7.89
CA VAL A 302 -2.65 -7.21 7.85
C VAL A 302 -3.78 -7.87 7.07
N ASP A 303 -3.54 -8.34 5.86
CA ASP A 303 -4.58 -9.01 5.05
C ASP A 303 -5.20 -10.20 5.77
N TYR A 304 -4.37 -11.04 6.42
CA TYR A 304 -4.84 -12.13 7.27
C TYR A 304 -5.76 -11.63 8.40
N THR A 305 -5.35 -10.62 9.15
CA THR A 305 -6.19 -10.08 10.24
C THR A 305 -7.52 -9.53 9.73
N LEU A 306 -7.53 -8.92 8.53
CA LEU A 306 -8.76 -8.46 7.91
C LEU A 306 -9.63 -9.64 7.42
N ALA A 307 -9.02 -10.69 6.87
CA ALA A 307 -9.70 -11.92 6.46
C ALA A 307 -10.46 -12.60 7.61
N LEU A 308 -9.99 -12.49 8.86
CA LEU A 308 -10.69 -13.05 10.03
C LEU A 308 -12.10 -12.50 10.20
N TRP A 309 -12.34 -11.23 9.88
CA TRP A 309 -13.70 -10.66 9.85
C TRP A 309 -14.35 -10.83 8.47
N ALA A 310 -13.58 -10.61 7.40
CA ALA A 310 -14.05 -10.54 6.03
C ALA A 310 -14.55 -11.87 5.44
N HIS A 311 -14.04 -13.02 5.89
CA HIS A 311 -14.31 -14.34 5.29
C HIS A 311 -15.77 -14.79 5.29
N LYS A 312 -16.65 -14.16 6.09
CA LYS A 312 -18.10 -14.42 6.06
C LYS A 312 -18.85 -13.61 5.01
N TYR A 313 -18.15 -12.71 4.34
CA TYR A 313 -18.68 -11.88 3.28
C TYR A 313 -18.07 -12.33 1.94
N ASN A 314 -18.58 -11.81 0.83
CA ASN A 314 -18.05 -12.10 -0.51
C ASN A 314 -17.05 -11.00 -0.93
N PRO A 315 -15.75 -11.07 -0.54
CA PRO A 315 -14.78 -10.06 -0.94
C PRO A 315 -14.44 -10.18 -2.42
N VAL A 316 -14.27 -9.05 -3.11
CA VAL A 316 -13.69 -9.02 -4.47
C VAL A 316 -12.19 -9.31 -4.41
N ASP A 317 -11.52 -8.78 -3.39
CA ASP A 317 -10.12 -9.08 -3.09
C ASP A 317 -10.02 -10.48 -2.46
N THR A 318 -9.43 -11.41 -3.21
CA THR A 318 -9.28 -12.81 -2.78
C THR A 318 -8.37 -12.97 -1.57
N ARG A 319 -7.57 -11.96 -1.21
CA ARG A 319 -6.70 -11.97 -0.03
C ARG A 319 -7.47 -11.76 1.27
N LEU A 320 -8.71 -11.26 1.21
CA LEU A 320 -9.58 -11.03 2.37
C LEU A 320 -10.48 -12.22 2.71
N GLY A 321 -10.08 -13.43 2.31
CA GLY A 321 -10.84 -14.64 2.56
C GLY A 321 -9.96 -15.88 2.67
N PHE A 322 -10.63 -17.03 2.76
CA PHE A 322 -10.02 -18.36 2.71
C PHE A 322 -10.59 -19.08 1.49
N ILE A 323 -9.80 -19.99 0.93
CA ILE A 323 -10.22 -20.77 -0.25
C ILE A 323 -11.10 -21.94 0.19
N ASP A 324 -10.69 -22.58 1.27
CA ASP A 324 -11.40 -23.64 1.97
C ASP A 324 -12.86 -23.24 2.26
N THR A 325 -13.78 -23.96 1.63
CA THR A 325 -15.21 -23.65 1.74
C THR A 325 -15.79 -24.02 3.11
N GLU A 326 -15.19 -24.95 3.82
CA GLU A 326 -15.53 -25.37 5.18
C GLU A 326 -15.21 -24.26 6.18
N ILE A 327 -14.15 -23.47 5.99
CA ILE A 327 -13.95 -22.25 6.77
C ILE A 327 -15.12 -21.28 6.56
N ILE A 328 -15.56 -21.09 5.33
CA ILE A 328 -16.68 -20.17 5.03
C ILE A 328 -18.00 -20.71 5.59
N ASN A 329 -18.26 -22.01 5.44
CA ASN A 329 -19.57 -22.61 5.72
C ASN A 329 -19.73 -23.14 7.15
N ASN A 330 -18.64 -23.53 7.82
CA ASN A 330 -18.68 -24.33 9.04
C ASN A 330 -18.00 -23.68 10.25
N THR A 331 -17.25 -22.58 10.07
CA THR A 331 -16.76 -21.78 11.20
C THR A 331 -17.77 -20.73 11.65
N ASN A 332 -17.60 -20.22 12.86
CA ASN A 332 -18.35 -19.10 13.40
C ASN A 332 -17.92 -17.78 12.73
N GLN A 333 -18.82 -16.80 12.71
CA GLN A 333 -18.41 -15.42 12.48
C GLN A 333 -17.47 -14.96 13.62
N LEU A 334 -16.58 -14.01 13.32
CA LEU A 334 -15.71 -13.40 14.31
C LEU A 334 -16.53 -12.94 15.53
N SER A 335 -16.08 -13.30 16.74
CA SER A 335 -16.75 -12.89 17.97
C SER A 335 -15.78 -12.58 19.10
N GLY A 336 -16.29 -11.95 20.15
CA GLY A 336 -15.51 -11.54 21.31
C GLY A 336 -14.77 -10.20 21.14
N HIS A 337 -14.88 -9.58 19.96
CA HIS A 337 -14.46 -8.20 19.72
C HIS A 337 -15.54 -7.19 20.15
N ASN A 338 -15.25 -5.89 20.04
CA ASN A 338 -16.18 -4.84 20.40
C ASN A 338 -17.27 -4.72 19.33
N THR A 339 -18.49 -5.17 19.61
CA THR A 339 -19.64 -5.04 18.70
C THR A 339 -20.67 -4.05 19.26
N HIS A 340 -20.99 -3.02 18.48
CA HIS A 340 -21.95 -1.98 18.80
C HIS A 340 -23.28 -2.25 18.07
N ILE A 341 -24.32 -2.50 18.85
CA ILE A 341 -25.69 -2.79 18.37
C ILE A 341 -26.70 -1.67 18.67
N GLY A 342 -26.23 -0.55 19.23
CA GLY A 342 -27.05 0.66 19.42
C GLY A 342 -26.17 1.91 19.32
N GLY A 343 -26.52 2.80 18.39
CA GLY A 343 -25.72 3.94 17.92
C GLY A 343 -25.01 4.72 19.02
N PRO A 344 -23.77 4.34 19.38
CA PRO A 344 -23.09 4.93 20.51
C PRO A 344 -22.62 6.33 20.13
N ALA A 345 -22.66 7.26 21.09
CA ALA A 345 -21.97 8.53 20.93
C ALA A 345 -20.47 8.28 20.75
N PHE A 346 -19.79 9.16 20.03
CA PHE A 346 -18.35 9.09 19.84
C PHE A 346 -17.61 9.02 21.19
N THR A 347 -16.76 8.02 21.34
CA THR A 347 -15.96 7.75 22.55
C THR A 347 -14.61 7.20 22.13
N SER A 348 -13.65 7.15 23.06
CA SER A 348 -12.33 6.56 22.82
C SER A 348 -12.02 5.46 23.83
N ASP A 349 -11.54 4.32 23.33
CA ASP A 349 -11.03 3.22 24.13
C ASP A 349 -9.51 3.22 24.12
N ALA A 350 -8.88 3.14 25.29
CA ALA A 350 -7.44 2.92 25.39
C ALA A 350 -7.17 1.42 25.49
N VAL A 351 -6.59 0.82 24.45
CA VAL A 351 -6.30 -0.62 24.40
C VAL A 351 -4.80 -0.87 24.35
N ASN A 352 -4.38 -2.02 24.86
CA ASN A 352 -3.00 -2.50 24.70
C ASN A 352 -2.93 -3.51 23.56
N MET A 353 -1.96 -3.31 22.67
CA MET A 353 -1.61 -4.17 21.55
C MET A 353 -0.30 -4.90 21.86
N ASN A 354 -0.28 -6.21 21.63
CA ASN A 354 0.95 -7.00 21.57
C ASN A 354 1.48 -7.02 20.12
N VAL A 355 2.76 -7.34 19.94
CA VAL A 355 3.37 -7.57 18.62
C VAL A 355 2.59 -8.70 17.91
N ARG A 356 2.41 -8.61 16.59
CA ARG A 356 1.64 -9.59 15.78
C ARG A 356 0.28 -9.97 16.37
N SER A 357 -0.53 -8.95 16.67
CA SER A 357 -1.88 -9.11 17.25
C SER A 357 -2.89 -8.18 16.56
N SER A 358 -4.19 -8.45 16.75
CA SER A 358 -5.27 -7.63 16.16
C SER A 358 -6.45 -7.41 17.11
N ARG A 359 -7.14 -6.28 16.94
CA ARG A 359 -8.37 -5.89 17.66
C ARG A 359 -9.37 -5.24 16.72
N TYR A 360 -10.67 -5.38 17.03
CA TYR A 360 -11.78 -5.01 16.13
C TYR A 360 -12.89 -4.24 16.87
N TRP A 361 -13.48 -3.27 16.18
CA TRP A 361 -14.65 -2.49 16.60
C TRP A 361 -15.67 -2.49 15.47
N GLU A 362 -16.74 -3.25 15.64
CA GLU A 362 -17.78 -3.44 14.64
C GLU A 362 -19.08 -2.72 15.02
N PHE A 363 -19.72 -2.09 14.05
CA PHE A 363 -21.07 -1.54 14.16
C PHE A 363 -21.99 -2.38 13.29
N ASN A 364 -22.87 -3.15 13.94
CA ASN A 364 -23.75 -4.11 13.26
C ASN A 364 -25.14 -4.10 13.95
N PRO A 365 -26.18 -3.48 13.36
CA PRO A 365 -26.18 -2.89 12.01
C PRO A 365 -25.46 -1.54 11.95
N ALA A 366 -24.78 -1.24 10.83
CA ALA A 366 -24.13 0.06 10.60
C ALA A 366 -25.14 1.20 10.38
N THR A 367 -26.34 0.90 9.85
CA THR A 367 -27.46 1.83 9.66
C THR A 367 -27.94 2.54 10.94
N GLN A 368 -27.43 2.15 12.11
CA GLN A 368 -27.69 2.86 13.36
C GLN A 368 -27.04 4.25 13.42
N CYS A 369 -26.07 4.53 12.55
CA CYS A 369 -25.44 5.83 12.38
C CYS A 369 -25.72 6.35 10.96
N ASP A 370 -25.82 7.68 10.78
CA ASP A 370 -25.73 8.27 9.43
C ASP A 370 -24.26 8.27 8.98
N PHE A 371 -23.36 8.60 9.90
CA PHE A 371 -21.91 8.46 9.74
C PHE A 371 -21.30 7.74 10.95
N THR A 372 -20.38 6.82 10.68
CA THR A 372 -19.53 6.21 11.70
C THR A 372 -18.11 6.73 11.52
N ALA A 373 -17.52 7.23 12.60
CA ALA A 373 -16.14 7.71 12.62
C ALA A 373 -15.25 6.73 13.40
N PHE A 374 -14.03 6.54 12.90
CA PHE A 374 -12.93 5.90 13.59
C PHE A 374 -11.72 6.85 13.63
N THR A 375 -11.10 6.97 14.79
CA THR A 375 -9.79 7.62 14.95
C THR A 375 -8.86 6.67 15.68
N PHE A 376 -7.62 6.60 15.24
CA PHE A 376 -6.61 5.73 15.79
C PHE A 376 -5.40 6.58 16.16
N ASP A 377 -4.91 6.42 17.39
CA ASP A 377 -3.70 7.07 17.88
C ASP A 377 -2.83 6.03 18.61
N GLY A 378 -1.76 5.60 17.95
CA GLY A 378 -0.72 4.72 18.48
C GLY A 378 0.38 5.44 19.24
N GLY A 379 0.30 6.77 19.39
CA GLY A 379 1.29 7.61 20.03
C GLY A 379 2.62 7.65 19.26
N ALA A 380 3.64 7.00 19.82
CA ALA A 380 4.98 6.95 19.23
C ALA A 380 5.24 5.70 18.39
N ASN A 381 4.30 4.76 18.36
CA ASN A 381 4.43 3.45 17.73
C ASN A 381 3.61 3.40 16.44
N ASP A 382 4.06 2.59 15.48
CA ASP A 382 3.41 2.42 14.19
C ASP A 382 2.59 1.13 14.16
N TYR A 383 1.34 1.25 13.72
CA TYR A 383 0.43 0.13 13.55
C TYR A 383 -0.17 0.17 12.14
N ALA A 384 -0.89 -0.89 11.78
CA ALA A 384 -1.80 -0.87 10.64
C ALA A 384 -3.22 -0.63 11.15
N PHE A 385 -3.81 0.47 10.72
CA PHE A 385 -5.19 0.81 11.02
C PHE A 385 -6.04 0.59 9.78
N SER A 386 -7.14 -0.15 9.91
CA SER A 386 -8.00 -0.46 8.79
C SER A 386 -9.46 -0.19 9.09
N VAL A 387 -10.23 0.16 8.07
CA VAL A 387 -11.69 0.21 8.11
C VAL A 387 -12.25 -0.57 6.93
N MET A 388 -13.21 -1.45 7.18
CA MET A 388 -13.92 -2.21 6.15
C MET A 388 -15.43 -2.03 6.29
N THR A 389 -16.13 -2.08 5.16
CA THR A 389 -17.57 -1.89 5.07
C THR A 389 -18.23 -3.02 4.30
N GLU A 390 -19.45 -3.34 4.68
CA GLU A 390 -20.23 -4.43 4.11
C GLU A 390 -21.68 -4.00 3.88
N ASP A 391 -22.23 -4.46 2.75
CA ASP A 391 -23.63 -4.28 2.35
C ASP A 391 -24.12 -5.49 1.55
N GLY A 392 -25.25 -6.07 1.97
CA GLY A 392 -25.90 -7.17 1.26
C GLY A 392 -25.05 -8.45 1.15
N GLY A 393 -24.15 -8.68 2.10
CA GLY A 393 -23.20 -9.80 2.14
C GLY A 393 -21.92 -9.57 1.33
N ASN A 394 -21.70 -8.37 0.78
CA ASN A 394 -20.51 -8.06 -0.04
C ASN A 394 -19.66 -6.99 0.65
N LEU A 395 -18.34 -7.16 0.64
CA LEU A 395 -17.45 -6.09 1.06
C LEU A 395 -17.50 -4.97 0.03
N VAL A 396 -17.82 -3.76 0.49
CA VAL A 396 -17.96 -2.57 -0.37
C VAL A 396 -16.63 -1.85 -0.47
N ASN A 397 -16.02 -1.55 0.68
CA ASN A 397 -14.76 -0.82 0.74
C ASN A 397 -13.84 -1.38 1.81
N ARG A 398 -12.54 -1.22 1.57
CA ARG A 398 -11.44 -1.44 2.51
C ARG A 398 -10.47 -0.27 2.40
N TRP A 399 -10.03 0.23 3.56
CA TRP A 399 -8.92 1.17 3.66
C TRP A 399 -7.96 0.68 4.73
N THR A 400 -6.67 0.82 4.49
CA THR A 400 -5.60 0.52 5.44
C THR A 400 -4.60 1.69 5.42
N SER A 401 -4.17 2.14 6.59
CA SER A 401 -3.11 3.13 6.75
C SER A 401 -2.07 2.60 7.73
N PHE A 402 -0.80 2.76 7.38
CA PHE A 402 0.32 2.47 8.25
C PHE A 402 0.82 3.76 8.89
N GLY A 403 1.05 3.73 10.20
CA GLY A 403 1.63 4.85 10.93
C GLY A 403 1.13 4.89 12.37
N ASN A 404 1.37 6.03 13.02
CA ASN A 404 1.04 6.22 14.42
C ASN A 404 -0.30 6.94 14.65
N ALA A 405 -0.93 7.50 13.63
CA ALA A 405 -2.27 8.05 13.74
C ALA A 405 -3.01 7.98 12.41
N TRP A 406 -4.31 7.73 12.45
CA TRP A 406 -5.18 7.73 11.27
C TRP A 406 -6.63 7.99 11.66
N ALA A 407 -7.42 8.54 10.74
CA ALA A 407 -8.84 8.72 10.93
C ALA A 407 -9.60 8.36 9.66
N ARG A 408 -10.77 7.76 9.83
CA ARG A 408 -11.68 7.42 8.74
C ARG A 408 -13.12 7.62 9.21
N THR A 409 -13.86 8.44 8.48
CA THR A 409 -15.30 8.63 8.70
C THR A 409 -16.04 8.18 7.45
N VAL A 410 -17.06 7.34 7.63
CA VAL A 410 -17.80 6.72 6.53
C VAL A 410 -19.28 6.95 6.72
N ARG A 411 -19.98 7.29 5.63
CA ARG A 411 -21.45 7.32 5.63
C ARG A 411 -21.99 5.90 5.70
N THR A 412 -22.71 5.59 6.76
CA THR A 412 -23.11 4.22 7.13
C THR A 412 -24.62 3.98 7.11
N ALA A 413 -25.41 5.00 6.76
CA ALA A 413 -26.86 4.91 6.63
C ALA A 413 -27.35 3.81 5.67
N ASP A 414 -26.55 3.48 4.65
CA ASP A 414 -26.88 2.51 3.59
C ASP A 414 -26.00 1.24 3.68
N LEU A 415 -25.34 1.00 4.82
CA LEU A 415 -24.46 -0.16 5.02
C LEU A 415 -25.05 -1.11 6.07
N ASP A 416 -24.82 -2.41 5.88
CA ASP A 416 -25.21 -3.44 6.84
C ASP A 416 -24.22 -3.52 8.01
N SER A 417 -22.91 -3.48 7.74
CA SER A 417 -21.87 -3.49 8.78
C SER A 417 -20.64 -2.63 8.42
N ILE A 418 -19.95 -2.15 9.45
CA ILE A 418 -18.64 -1.49 9.33
C ILE A 418 -17.77 -1.91 10.50
N VAL A 419 -16.49 -2.17 10.22
CA VAL A 419 -15.50 -2.55 11.24
C VAL A 419 -14.24 -1.69 11.15
N GLY A 420 -13.75 -1.21 12.29
CA GLY A 420 -12.41 -0.66 12.46
C GLY A 420 -11.48 -1.73 13.06
N VAL A 421 -10.27 -1.86 12.52
CA VAL A 421 -9.30 -2.89 12.91
C VAL A 421 -7.96 -2.24 13.21
N VAL A 422 -7.35 -2.63 14.33
CA VAL A 422 -5.96 -2.30 14.65
C VAL A 422 -5.15 -3.60 14.55
N SER A 423 -4.16 -3.62 13.67
CA SER A 423 -3.23 -4.74 13.52
C SER A 423 -1.82 -4.28 13.89
N ALA A 424 -1.28 -4.87 14.94
CA ALA A 424 0.08 -4.64 15.39
C ALA A 424 0.98 -5.68 14.74
N VAL A 425 2.00 -5.23 14.00
CA VAL A 425 2.96 -6.11 13.33
C VAL A 425 4.25 -6.14 14.14
N ASP A 426 4.99 -5.03 14.15
CA ASP A 426 6.32 -4.95 14.78
C ASP A 426 6.28 -4.33 16.17
N ASP A 427 5.39 -3.35 16.37
CA ASP A 427 5.29 -2.60 17.61
C ASP A 427 4.24 -3.16 18.58
N SER A 428 4.47 -2.93 19.87
CA SER A 428 3.50 -3.17 20.94
C SER A 428 3.37 -1.93 21.81
N GLY A 429 2.19 -1.73 22.40
CA GLY A 429 1.93 -0.53 23.19
C GLY A 429 0.45 -0.20 23.29
N ASN A 430 0.16 0.99 23.78
CA ASN A 430 -1.21 1.46 23.88
C ASN A 430 -1.63 2.15 22.58
N VAL A 431 -2.87 1.91 22.19
CA VAL A 431 -3.55 2.57 21.08
C VAL A 431 -4.86 3.14 21.62
N ASP A 432 -5.09 4.43 21.40
CA ASP A 432 -6.36 5.07 21.66
C ASP A 432 -7.21 4.96 20.38
N VAL A 433 -8.33 4.24 20.48
CA VAL A 433 -9.27 4.00 19.37
C VAL A 433 -10.54 4.77 19.65
N GLY A 434 -10.71 5.89 18.96
CA GLY A 434 -11.96 6.64 18.89
C GLY A 434 -12.93 5.97 17.93
N HIS A 435 -14.18 5.80 18.34
CA HIS A 435 -15.23 5.22 17.53
C HIS A 435 -16.62 5.73 17.96
N GLY A 436 -17.55 5.79 17.01
CA GLY A 436 -18.96 6.08 17.31
C GLY A 436 -19.74 6.69 16.16
N CYS A 437 -21.04 6.88 16.39
CA CYS A 437 -21.87 7.65 15.48
C CYS A 437 -21.51 9.14 15.58
N VAL A 438 -21.35 9.78 14.43
CA VAL A 438 -21.19 11.23 14.32
C VAL A 438 -22.33 11.82 13.48
N THR A 439 -22.75 13.03 13.84
CA THR A 439 -23.77 13.79 13.09
C THR A 439 -23.11 15.08 12.64
N PRO A 440 -22.73 15.19 11.36
CA PRO A 440 -22.00 16.35 10.87
C PRO A 440 -22.91 17.58 10.75
N SER A 441 -22.30 18.73 10.93
CA SER A 441 -22.75 20.03 10.43
C SER A 441 -21.62 20.60 9.58
N ILE A 442 -21.95 21.38 8.54
CA ILE A 442 -20.97 21.92 7.62
C ILE A 442 -21.13 23.44 7.45
N ASN A 443 -20.02 24.12 7.19
CA ASN A 443 -19.98 25.58 6.98
C ASN A 443 -18.90 25.93 5.94
N ILE A 444 -19.28 26.59 4.85
CA ILE A 444 -18.37 27.03 3.80
C ILE A 444 -17.61 28.27 4.29
N VAL A 445 -16.31 28.11 4.49
CA VAL A 445 -15.39 29.19 4.89
C VAL A 445 -14.95 30.01 3.69
N SER A 446 -14.76 29.36 2.54
CA SER A 446 -14.35 29.99 1.28
C SER A 446 -14.76 29.08 0.12
N PRO A 447 -15.14 29.61 -1.05
CA PRO A 447 -15.31 31.03 -1.37
C PRO A 447 -16.48 31.69 -0.64
N THR A 448 -16.51 33.03 -0.60
CA THR A 448 -17.64 33.79 -0.04
C THR A 448 -18.12 34.86 -1.01
N THR A 449 -19.30 35.42 -0.78
CA THR A 449 -19.86 36.53 -1.57
C THR A 449 -18.87 37.70 -1.70
N SER A 450 -18.20 38.04 -0.59
CA SER A 450 -17.21 39.13 -0.56
C SER A 450 -15.84 38.76 -1.15
N ASN A 451 -15.57 37.47 -1.31
CA ASN A 451 -14.33 36.93 -1.84
C ASN A 451 -14.64 35.76 -2.77
N HIS A 452 -15.30 36.08 -3.89
CA HIS A 452 -15.73 35.09 -4.88
C HIS A 452 -14.52 34.54 -5.64
N LYS A 453 -14.66 33.33 -6.18
CA LYS A 453 -13.64 32.71 -7.03
C LYS A 453 -14.00 32.84 -8.50
N MET A 454 -13.04 33.31 -9.29
CA MET A 454 -13.14 33.35 -10.74
C MET A 454 -12.68 32.00 -11.29
N VAL A 455 -13.52 31.36 -12.10
CA VAL A 455 -13.29 29.98 -12.57
C VAL A 455 -13.07 29.89 -14.08
N GLY A 456 -12.69 30.99 -14.74
CA GLY A 456 -12.57 31.03 -16.19
C GLY A 456 -13.94 31.12 -16.87
N ARG A 457 -13.93 31.01 -18.20
CA ARG A 457 -15.17 30.98 -19.00
C ARG A 457 -15.82 29.60 -18.95
N ALA A 458 -17.12 29.55 -19.21
CA ALA A 458 -17.87 28.29 -19.22
C ALA A 458 -17.44 27.31 -20.32
N ASP A 459 -16.83 27.77 -21.41
CA ASP A 459 -16.25 26.90 -22.46
C ASP A 459 -14.87 26.32 -22.10
N ASN A 460 -14.25 26.79 -21.01
CA ASN A 460 -12.98 26.28 -20.50
C ASN A 460 -12.84 26.57 -18.98
N PRO A 461 -13.67 25.97 -18.12
CA PRO A 461 -13.71 26.29 -16.71
C PRO A 461 -12.54 25.64 -15.94
N ARG A 462 -12.00 26.38 -14.97
CA ARG A 462 -10.87 25.99 -14.12
C ARG A 462 -11.37 25.39 -12.79
N THR A 463 -10.52 24.60 -12.14
CA THR A 463 -10.79 24.12 -10.77
C THR A 463 -10.74 25.25 -9.75
N PHE A 464 -11.49 25.13 -8.66
CA PHE A 464 -11.45 26.04 -7.51
C PHE A 464 -11.40 25.29 -6.19
N ILE A 465 -10.91 25.96 -5.14
CA ILE A 465 -10.87 25.39 -3.79
C ILE A 465 -12.07 25.85 -2.97
N VAL A 466 -12.74 24.88 -2.33
CA VAL A 466 -13.71 25.12 -1.26
C VAL A 466 -13.07 24.75 0.07
N ARG A 467 -13.08 25.69 1.02
CA ARG A 467 -12.76 25.42 2.43
C ARG A 467 -14.04 25.24 3.22
N LEU A 468 -14.12 24.16 3.97
CA LEU A 468 -15.33 23.69 4.65
C LEU A 468 -15.00 23.26 6.07
N ASP A 469 -15.63 23.89 7.07
CA ASP A 469 -15.63 23.37 8.43
C ASP A 469 -16.62 22.20 8.49
N VAL A 470 -16.22 21.08 9.11
CA VAL A 470 -17.10 19.93 9.32
C VAL A 470 -17.04 19.54 10.79
N ASP A 471 -18.10 19.90 11.51
CA ASP A 471 -18.18 19.73 12.96
C ASP A 471 -19.20 18.67 13.36
N GLY A 472 -18.88 17.90 14.40
CA GLY A 472 -19.81 17.03 15.09
C GLY A 472 -20.77 17.80 15.99
N GLN A 473 -21.75 17.07 16.53
CA GLN A 473 -22.80 17.65 17.38
C GLN A 473 -22.24 18.36 18.64
N ASP A 474 -21.08 17.94 19.12
CA ASP A 474 -20.39 18.53 20.27
C ASP A 474 -19.44 19.69 19.91
N GLY A 475 -19.37 20.05 18.62
CA GLY A 475 -18.49 21.09 18.08
C GLY A 475 -17.04 20.62 17.91
N SER A 476 -16.77 19.33 18.00
CA SER A 476 -15.47 18.77 17.62
C SER A 476 -15.38 18.61 16.11
N ALA A 477 -14.22 18.91 15.53
CA ALA A 477 -14.00 18.71 14.10
C ALA A 477 -14.03 17.21 13.74
N ILE A 478 -14.79 16.86 12.72
CA ILE A 478 -14.84 15.50 12.17
C ILE A 478 -13.72 15.37 11.14
N SER A 479 -12.93 14.30 11.23
CA SER A 479 -11.84 14.02 10.28
C SER A 479 -12.05 12.69 9.56
N GLY A 480 -11.26 12.41 8.53
CA GLY A 480 -11.25 11.11 7.84
C GLY A 480 -12.35 10.89 6.78
N LEU A 481 -13.16 11.90 6.45
CA LEU A 481 -13.98 11.91 5.23
C LEU A 481 -13.11 12.01 3.96
N THR A 482 -13.56 11.39 2.87
CA THR A 482 -12.95 11.49 1.53
C THR A 482 -13.83 12.29 0.57
N SER A 483 -13.32 12.56 -0.65
CA SER A 483 -14.01 13.39 -1.66
C SER A 483 -15.40 12.86 -2.03
N ASP A 484 -15.58 11.54 -2.04
CA ASP A 484 -16.84 10.83 -2.28
C ASP A 484 -17.93 11.10 -1.22
N ALA A 485 -17.56 11.65 -0.06
CA ALA A 485 -18.53 12.06 0.96
C ALA A 485 -19.26 13.37 0.61
N PHE A 486 -18.67 14.19 -0.27
CA PHE A 486 -19.16 15.54 -0.58
C PHE A 486 -19.78 15.59 -1.97
N ASN A 487 -20.97 16.18 -2.07
CA ASN A 487 -21.53 16.58 -3.36
C ASN A 487 -21.51 18.10 -3.47
N VAL A 488 -21.10 18.63 -4.62
CA VAL A 488 -21.04 20.08 -4.85
C VAL A 488 -21.96 20.45 -6.00
N TRP A 489 -22.74 21.51 -5.81
CA TRP A 489 -23.68 22.01 -6.79
C TRP A 489 -23.47 23.50 -7.00
N LEU A 490 -23.55 23.92 -8.26
CA LEU A 490 -23.62 25.33 -8.63
C LEU A 490 -25.02 25.67 -9.13
N ARG A 491 -25.53 26.83 -8.73
CA ARG A 491 -26.79 27.37 -9.26
C ARG A 491 -26.58 28.81 -9.67
N LYS A 492 -26.97 29.16 -10.90
CA LYS A 492 -26.88 30.54 -11.39
C LYS A 492 -27.63 31.49 -10.45
N THR A 493 -26.93 32.45 -9.87
CA THR A 493 -27.46 33.34 -8.82
C THR A 493 -28.66 34.15 -9.31
N SER A 494 -28.65 34.56 -10.58
CA SER A 494 -29.72 35.37 -11.18
C SER A 494 -31.04 34.61 -11.37
N ASP A 495 -31.02 33.27 -11.37
CA ASP A 495 -32.23 32.44 -11.46
C ASP A 495 -32.93 32.24 -10.09
N GLY A 496 -32.24 32.57 -8.99
CA GLY A 496 -32.73 32.39 -7.63
C GLY A 496 -33.00 30.93 -7.26
N ASN A 497 -33.75 30.70 -6.17
CA ASN A 497 -33.95 29.35 -5.60
C ASN A 497 -34.69 28.35 -6.51
N GLY A 498 -35.28 28.80 -7.62
CA GLY A 498 -35.93 27.94 -8.61
C GLY A 498 -35.05 27.58 -9.81
N GLY A 499 -33.81 28.09 -9.85
CA GLY A 499 -32.83 27.83 -10.89
C GLY A 499 -32.35 26.38 -10.93
N VAL A 500 -31.83 25.97 -12.07
CA VAL A 500 -31.26 24.62 -12.27
C VAL A 500 -29.95 24.51 -11.47
N GLN A 501 -29.81 23.42 -10.71
CA GLN A 501 -28.54 23.05 -10.08
C GLN A 501 -27.72 22.20 -11.05
N ILE A 502 -26.44 22.52 -11.16
CA ILE A 502 -25.46 21.84 -11.99
C ILE A 502 -24.47 21.16 -11.05
N ALA A 503 -24.25 19.86 -11.21
CA ALA A 503 -23.30 19.12 -10.39
C ALA A 503 -21.87 19.55 -10.74
N ALA A 504 -21.03 19.77 -9.72
CA ALA A 504 -19.62 20.06 -9.86
C ALA A 504 -18.80 18.93 -9.24
N ASP A 505 -17.85 18.38 -9.99
CA ASP A 505 -17.09 17.21 -9.57
C ASP A 505 -16.06 17.57 -8.49
N VAL A 506 -16.09 16.86 -7.37
CA VAL A 506 -15.07 16.95 -6.32
C VAL A 506 -13.88 16.07 -6.73
N VAL A 507 -12.85 16.71 -7.27
CA VAL A 507 -11.63 16.04 -7.75
C VAL A 507 -10.82 15.46 -6.58
N ASN A 508 -10.74 16.20 -5.47
CA ASN A 508 -10.01 15.79 -4.28
C ASN A 508 -10.54 16.47 -3.01
N ALA A 509 -10.31 15.85 -1.86
CA ALA A 509 -10.60 16.42 -0.55
C ALA A 509 -9.44 16.16 0.41
N ALA A 510 -9.04 17.18 1.15
CA ALA A 510 -7.98 17.10 2.15
C ALA A 510 -8.40 17.74 3.47
N TYR A 511 -8.04 17.13 4.60
CA TYR A 511 -8.25 17.72 5.92
C TYR A 511 -6.96 18.42 6.41
N VAL A 512 -7.03 19.73 6.68
CA VAL A 512 -5.88 20.58 7.00
C VAL A 512 -6.23 21.52 8.15
N GLN A 513 -5.56 21.37 9.29
CA GLN A 513 -5.70 22.27 10.45
C GLN A 513 -7.15 22.57 10.85
N GLU A 514 -7.98 21.52 10.91
CA GLU A 514 -9.41 21.53 11.31
C GLU A 514 -10.44 21.80 10.22
N ASP A 515 -10.02 22.16 9.00
CA ASP A 515 -10.95 22.38 7.88
C ASP A 515 -10.71 21.40 6.72
N TYR A 516 -11.75 21.13 5.93
CA TYR A 516 -11.65 20.43 4.66
C TYR A 516 -11.35 21.39 3.52
N TRP A 517 -10.46 20.98 2.63
CA TRP A 517 -10.09 21.65 1.40
C TRP A 517 -10.49 20.76 0.24
N LEU A 518 -11.56 21.13 -0.44
CA LEU A 518 -12.09 20.43 -1.60
C LEU A 518 -11.55 21.10 -2.86
N VAL A 519 -10.96 20.31 -3.76
CA VAL A 519 -10.65 20.75 -5.12
C VAL A 519 -11.83 20.37 -5.98
N VAL A 520 -12.52 21.36 -6.53
CA VAL A 520 -13.75 21.18 -7.29
C VAL A 520 -13.52 21.62 -8.74
N GLN A 521 -13.90 20.78 -9.69
CA GLN A 521 -13.95 21.15 -11.10
C GLN A 521 -15.24 21.93 -11.35
N ALA A 522 -15.10 23.17 -11.82
CA ALA A 522 -16.25 23.97 -12.23
C ALA A 522 -16.92 23.35 -13.48
N PRO A 523 -18.25 23.20 -13.50
CA PRO A 523 -19.01 22.70 -14.65
C PRO A 523 -18.83 23.54 -15.91
N ASP A 524 -18.95 22.93 -17.08
CA ASP A 524 -18.77 23.63 -18.36
C ASP A 524 -20.10 24.06 -19.01
N ASP A 525 -20.01 24.66 -20.19
CA ASP A 525 -21.16 25.11 -20.98
C ASP A 525 -22.02 23.94 -21.49
N THR A 526 -21.48 22.72 -21.57
CA THR A 526 -22.23 21.50 -21.89
C THR A 526 -23.09 21.03 -20.71
N ASP A 527 -22.64 21.30 -19.49
CA ASP A 527 -23.41 21.12 -18.25
C ASP A 527 -24.42 22.25 -17.99
N GLY A 528 -24.29 23.36 -18.72
CA GLY A 528 -25.20 24.51 -18.68
C GLY A 528 -24.66 25.73 -17.93
N ALA A 529 -23.35 25.79 -17.67
CA ALA A 529 -22.71 26.99 -17.13
C ALA A 529 -22.68 28.14 -18.17
N GLU A 530 -22.67 29.38 -17.70
CA GLU A 530 -22.69 30.58 -18.54
C GLU A 530 -21.59 31.56 -18.15
N THR A 531 -20.78 31.96 -19.13
CA THR A 531 -19.76 33.01 -18.97
C THR A 531 -20.40 34.37 -18.65
N GLY A 532 -19.82 35.07 -17.67
CA GLY A 532 -20.21 36.40 -17.20
C GLY A 532 -21.16 36.38 -16.00
N GLU A 533 -21.52 35.20 -15.50
CA GLU A 533 -22.55 35.02 -14.49
C GLU A 533 -21.98 34.56 -13.15
N PHE A 534 -22.66 34.99 -12.07
CA PHE A 534 -22.39 34.52 -10.72
C PHE A 534 -23.20 33.25 -10.42
N TYR A 535 -22.60 32.35 -9.64
CA TYR A 535 -23.22 31.13 -9.17
C TYR A 535 -23.16 31.03 -7.65
N ASP A 536 -24.26 30.56 -7.06
CA ASP A 536 -24.34 30.11 -5.68
C ASP A 536 -23.66 28.74 -5.58
N LEU A 537 -22.78 28.58 -4.61
CA LEU A 537 -22.13 27.32 -4.28
C LEU A 537 -22.96 26.61 -3.21
N THR A 538 -23.27 25.33 -3.41
CA THR A 538 -23.86 24.45 -2.40
C THR A 538 -22.94 23.27 -2.20
N VAL A 539 -22.60 22.96 -0.95
CA VAL A 539 -21.91 21.72 -0.57
C VAL A 539 -22.86 20.89 0.24
N GLU A 540 -22.98 19.60 -0.07
CA GLU A 540 -23.80 18.63 0.65
C GLU A 540 -22.90 17.54 1.25
N LEU A 541 -23.19 17.15 2.49
CA LEU A 541 -22.57 16.02 3.19
C LEU A 541 -23.69 15.16 3.80
N GLY A 542 -24.03 14.05 3.15
CA GLY A 542 -25.15 13.21 3.57
C GLY A 542 -26.47 13.99 3.54
N ALA A 543 -27.09 14.19 4.71
CA ALA A 543 -28.38 14.90 4.83
C ALA A 543 -28.25 16.40 5.17
N VAL A 544 -27.03 16.93 5.31
CA VAL A 544 -26.78 18.35 5.62
C VAL A 544 -26.17 19.06 4.43
N ASP A 545 -26.49 20.36 4.29
CA ASP A 545 -26.00 21.23 3.24
C ASP A 545 -25.61 22.60 3.80
N ASP A 546 -24.71 23.29 3.10
CA ASP A 546 -24.48 24.72 3.28
C ASP A 546 -24.37 25.43 1.93
N ILE A 547 -24.80 26.69 1.89
CA ILE A 547 -24.95 27.47 0.65
C ILE A 547 -24.30 28.83 0.80
N GLU A 548 -23.39 29.17 -0.11
CA GLU A 548 -22.74 30.48 -0.18
C GLU A 548 -23.05 31.17 -1.51
N LEU A 549 -23.81 32.27 -1.42
CA LEU A 549 -24.41 32.96 -2.56
C LEU A 549 -23.39 33.73 -3.39
N GLY A 550 -23.54 33.70 -4.73
CA GLY A 550 -22.72 34.49 -5.65
C GLY A 550 -21.20 34.37 -5.42
N SER A 551 -20.74 33.19 -5.03
CA SER A 551 -19.36 32.94 -4.58
C SER A 551 -18.46 32.40 -5.68
N ILE A 552 -19.04 32.00 -6.82
CA ILE A 552 -18.34 31.58 -8.03
C ILE A 552 -18.69 32.51 -9.18
N LEU A 553 -17.70 32.91 -9.97
CA LEU A 553 -17.87 33.80 -11.12
C LEU A 553 -17.21 33.19 -12.37
N TYR A 554 -17.98 32.99 -13.42
CA TYR A 554 -17.48 32.49 -14.70
C TYR A 554 -16.96 33.62 -15.58
N VAL A 555 -15.80 34.17 -15.23
CA VAL A 555 -15.11 35.15 -16.07
C VAL A 555 -13.70 34.68 -16.33
N GLU A 556 -13.21 35.01 -17.52
CA GLU A 556 -11.80 34.82 -17.81
C GLU A 556 -10.96 35.71 -16.89
N ARG A 557 -9.85 35.15 -16.41
CA ARG A 557 -8.83 35.88 -15.67
C ARG A 557 -7.55 35.75 -16.48
N THR A 558 -7.42 36.61 -17.49
CA THR A 558 -6.22 36.78 -18.31
C THR A 558 -5.17 37.57 -17.55
N GLN A 559 -3.90 37.19 -17.69
CA GLN A 559 -2.80 37.83 -16.98
C GLN A 559 -1.64 38.22 -17.90
N ASP A 560 -0.96 39.30 -17.54
CA ASP A 560 0.24 39.81 -18.16
C ASP A 560 1.43 39.42 -17.28
N VAL A 561 2.25 38.49 -17.76
CA VAL A 561 3.34 37.89 -16.99
C VAL A 561 4.69 38.31 -17.56
N MET A 562 5.45 39.07 -16.76
CA MET A 562 6.82 39.48 -17.11
C MET A 562 7.83 38.60 -16.38
N LEU A 563 8.51 37.72 -17.11
CA LEU A 563 9.60 36.89 -16.59
C LEU A 563 10.90 37.68 -16.63
N VAL A 564 11.51 37.94 -15.47
CA VAL A 564 12.74 38.72 -15.32
C VAL A 564 13.84 37.85 -14.72
N LEU A 565 14.78 37.40 -15.56
CA LEU A 565 15.76 36.38 -15.19
C LEU A 565 17.19 36.92 -15.15
N ASP A 566 17.84 36.75 -14.00
CA ASP A 566 19.27 37.01 -13.82
C ASP A 566 20.11 36.00 -14.60
N ARG A 567 20.97 36.50 -15.49
CA ARG A 567 21.97 35.71 -16.23
C ARG A 567 23.40 36.11 -15.88
N SER A 568 23.64 36.68 -14.70
CA SER A 568 24.97 37.11 -14.25
C SER A 568 25.96 35.96 -14.13
N GLY A 569 27.26 36.27 -14.06
CA GLY A 569 28.31 35.24 -14.03
C GLY A 569 28.20 34.25 -12.87
N SER A 570 27.55 34.60 -11.76
CA SER A 570 27.32 33.72 -10.60
C SER A 570 26.30 32.61 -10.86
N MET A 571 25.40 32.80 -11.82
CA MET A 571 24.44 31.78 -12.29
C MET A 571 25.12 30.63 -13.04
N GLY A 572 26.39 30.80 -13.44
CA GLY A 572 27.15 29.84 -14.25
C GLY A 572 28.10 28.95 -13.45
N GLY A 573 29.22 28.58 -14.08
CA GLY A 573 30.32 27.86 -13.42
C GLY A 573 30.07 26.37 -13.15
N GLY A 574 29.11 25.75 -13.84
CA GLY A 574 28.75 24.34 -13.66
C GLY A 574 27.99 24.08 -12.34
N THR A 575 27.36 25.12 -11.78
CA THR A 575 26.61 25.03 -10.52
C THR A 575 25.18 24.52 -10.69
N GLY A 576 24.65 24.44 -11.92
CA GLY A 576 23.28 24.04 -12.22
C GLY A 576 22.23 25.14 -12.01
N LYS A 577 22.62 26.36 -11.64
CA LYS A 577 21.69 27.45 -11.29
C LYS A 577 20.95 28.02 -12.50
N ILE A 578 21.67 28.28 -13.60
CA ILE A 578 21.06 28.80 -14.82
C ILE A 578 20.14 27.74 -15.45
N GLU A 579 20.53 26.47 -15.43
CA GLU A 579 19.71 25.35 -15.91
C GLU A 579 18.43 25.20 -15.08
N ALA A 580 18.54 25.30 -13.75
CA ALA A 580 17.39 25.28 -12.85
C ALA A 580 16.44 26.46 -13.08
N ALA A 581 16.97 27.68 -13.27
CA ALA A 581 16.17 28.86 -13.57
C ALA A 581 15.46 28.75 -14.93
N GLN A 582 16.11 28.18 -15.94
CA GLN A 582 15.51 27.91 -17.25
C GLN A 582 14.37 26.90 -17.19
N ASN A 583 14.57 25.80 -16.46
CA ASN A 583 13.54 24.78 -16.26
C ASN A 583 12.33 25.35 -15.51
N ALA A 584 12.55 26.11 -14.45
CA ALA A 584 11.49 26.72 -13.65
C ALA A 584 10.70 27.79 -14.44
N ALA A 585 11.40 28.64 -15.21
CA ALA A 585 10.75 29.61 -16.09
C ALA A 585 9.97 28.93 -17.24
N THR A 586 10.49 27.82 -17.77
CA THR A 586 9.77 26.99 -18.77
C THR A 586 8.47 26.44 -18.21
N MET A 587 8.49 25.93 -16.97
CA MET A 587 7.27 25.45 -16.31
C MET A 587 6.23 26.56 -16.17
N LEU A 588 6.64 27.75 -15.73
CA LEU A 588 5.72 28.89 -15.61
C LEU A 588 5.12 29.26 -16.98
N VAL A 589 5.91 29.29 -18.06
CA VAL A 589 5.39 29.53 -19.42
C VAL A 589 4.41 28.44 -19.86
N ASP A 590 4.68 27.17 -19.56
CA ASP A 590 3.77 26.06 -19.88
C ASP A 590 2.45 26.13 -19.06
N GLU A 591 2.47 26.79 -17.91
CA GLU A 591 1.30 27.06 -17.07
C GLU A 591 0.58 28.38 -17.40
N LEU A 592 0.97 29.12 -18.45
CA LEU A 592 0.16 30.21 -18.98
C LEU A 592 -0.91 29.67 -19.95
N ALA A 593 -2.13 30.19 -19.85
CA ALA A 593 -3.21 29.92 -20.80
C ALA A 593 -2.93 30.62 -22.14
N ASP A 594 -3.63 30.22 -23.21
CA ASP A 594 -3.39 30.76 -24.54
C ASP A 594 -3.80 32.24 -24.68
N ASP A 595 -4.66 32.73 -23.79
CA ASP A 595 -5.16 34.10 -23.69
C ASP A 595 -4.43 34.95 -22.64
N ASP A 596 -3.48 34.38 -21.88
CA ASP A 596 -2.53 35.15 -21.08
C ASP A 596 -1.48 35.81 -21.98
N GLN A 597 -0.90 36.94 -21.57
CA GLN A 597 0.28 37.52 -22.21
C GLN A 597 1.55 37.13 -21.46
N GLY A 598 2.61 36.80 -22.21
CA GLY A 598 3.92 36.47 -21.64
C GLY A 598 5.05 37.24 -22.30
N ALA A 599 5.96 37.80 -21.50
CA ALA A 599 7.21 38.42 -21.94
C ALA A 599 8.41 37.84 -21.21
N PHE A 600 9.59 37.93 -21.83
CA PHE A 600 10.83 37.44 -21.23
C PHE A 600 11.94 38.49 -21.31
N ILE A 601 12.49 38.84 -20.15
CA ILE A 601 13.60 39.77 -19.95
C ILE A 601 14.75 39.00 -19.30
N ALA A 602 15.96 39.19 -19.82
CA ALA A 602 17.17 38.65 -19.23
C ALA A 602 18.17 39.76 -18.92
N PHE A 603 18.76 39.78 -17.72
CA PHE A 603 19.65 40.86 -17.28
C PHE A 603 21.00 40.38 -16.72
N SER A 604 22.05 41.17 -16.94
CA SER A 604 23.37 41.03 -16.31
C SER A 604 24.06 42.38 -16.07
N ASP A 605 24.92 42.82 -16.98
CA ASP A 605 25.53 44.17 -16.98
C ASP A 605 24.52 45.24 -17.42
N ASP A 606 23.58 44.82 -18.25
CA ASP A 606 22.43 45.52 -18.83
C ASP A 606 21.23 44.55 -18.89
N ALA A 607 20.06 45.03 -19.32
CA ALA A 607 18.87 44.20 -19.53
C ALA A 607 18.40 44.22 -20.98
N ASP A 608 18.01 43.04 -21.47
CA ASP A 608 17.49 42.85 -22.83
C ASP A 608 16.08 42.28 -22.76
N LEU A 609 15.14 42.93 -23.45
CA LEU A 609 13.85 42.32 -23.78
C LEU A 609 14.07 41.24 -24.85
N ARG A 610 13.98 39.98 -24.46
CA ARG A 610 14.22 38.83 -25.36
C ARG A 610 12.99 38.48 -26.17
N VAL A 611 11.81 38.57 -25.55
CA VAL A 611 10.52 38.34 -26.18
C VAL A 611 9.55 39.42 -25.69
N GLN A 612 8.92 40.11 -26.63
CA GLN A 612 7.90 41.14 -26.37
C GLN A 612 6.66 40.53 -25.72
N LEU A 613 5.92 41.33 -24.95
CA LEU A 613 4.67 40.92 -24.34
C LEU A 613 3.60 40.75 -25.42
N ASP A 614 3.12 39.52 -25.58
CA ASP A 614 2.06 39.15 -26.53
C ASP A 614 1.30 37.93 -25.96
N GLU A 615 0.08 37.70 -26.45
CA GLU A 615 -0.75 36.55 -26.07
C GLU A 615 0.00 35.24 -26.35
N VAL A 616 0.07 34.35 -25.37
CA VAL A 616 0.87 33.12 -25.44
C VAL A 616 0.39 32.18 -26.56
N GLY A 617 -0.93 32.17 -26.82
CA GLY A 617 -1.55 31.43 -27.92
C GLY A 617 -1.41 32.09 -29.29
N ASN A 618 -0.86 33.32 -29.38
CA ASN A 618 -0.70 34.03 -30.64
C ASN A 618 0.51 33.50 -31.42
N GLY A 619 0.23 32.69 -32.44
CA GLY A 619 1.22 32.26 -33.43
C GLY A 619 2.30 31.35 -32.84
N ALA A 620 3.52 31.88 -32.69
CA ALA A 620 4.69 31.16 -32.18
C ALA A 620 5.18 31.73 -30.84
N GLN A 621 4.36 32.51 -30.14
CA GLN A 621 4.77 33.25 -28.93
C GLN A 621 5.26 32.31 -27.82
N ARG A 622 4.49 31.26 -27.48
CA ARG A 622 4.91 30.24 -26.51
C ARG A 622 6.26 29.61 -26.87
N ASP A 623 6.41 29.17 -28.12
CA ASP A 623 7.66 28.59 -28.61
C ASP A 623 8.83 29.60 -28.57
N ALA A 624 8.57 30.89 -28.82
CA ALA A 624 9.56 31.95 -28.74
C ALA A 624 10.01 32.20 -27.30
N LEU A 625 9.10 32.23 -26.33
CA LEU A 625 9.41 32.32 -24.90
C LEU A 625 10.28 31.15 -24.45
N LEU A 626 9.85 29.92 -24.73
CA LEU A 626 10.60 28.71 -24.39
C LEU A 626 11.99 28.72 -25.03
N THR A 627 12.08 29.03 -26.33
CA THR A 627 13.36 29.10 -27.05
C THR A 627 14.28 30.18 -26.48
N ALA A 628 13.76 31.35 -26.13
CA ALA A 628 14.56 32.44 -25.57
C ALA A 628 15.11 32.07 -24.19
N ILE A 629 14.26 31.54 -23.31
CA ILE A 629 14.65 31.07 -21.97
C ILE A 629 15.77 30.03 -22.08
N GLY A 630 15.57 28.99 -22.89
CA GLY A 630 16.54 27.92 -23.06
C GLY A 630 17.90 28.39 -23.58
N ASN A 631 17.97 29.50 -24.33
CA ASN A 631 19.21 30.02 -24.92
C ASN A 631 20.03 30.93 -23.99
N GLU A 632 19.55 31.21 -22.78
CA GLU A 632 20.30 32.06 -21.85
C GLU A 632 21.58 31.40 -21.35
N ASN A 633 22.62 32.22 -21.24
CA ASN A 633 23.94 31.80 -20.78
C ASN A 633 24.44 32.77 -19.72
N ALA A 634 25.01 32.23 -18.65
CA ALA A 634 25.51 33.02 -17.55
C ALA A 634 26.77 33.82 -17.93
N GLY A 635 26.79 35.11 -17.59
CA GLY A 635 27.92 36.01 -17.78
C GLY A 635 27.62 37.45 -17.39
N GLY A 636 28.65 38.24 -17.09
CA GLY A 636 28.51 39.65 -16.73
C GLY A 636 28.23 39.90 -15.25
N ARG A 637 27.85 41.14 -14.94
CA ARG A 637 27.50 41.65 -13.61
C ARG A 637 26.02 41.46 -13.32
N THR A 638 25.49 42.11 -12.29
CA THR A 638 24.09 41.98 -11.83
C THR A 638 23.46 43.37 -11.67
N SER A 639 22.64 43.80 -12.64
CA SER A 639 21.82 45.02 -12.59
C SER A 639 20.33 44.63 -12.54
N ILE A 640 19.77 44.58 -11.32
CA ILE A 640 18.36 44.26 -11.10
C ILE A 640 17.48 45.44 -11.55
N GLY A 641 17.94 46.68 -11.32
CA GLY A 641 17.27 47.89 -11.78
C GLY A 641 16.99 47.89 -13.27
N ASP A 642 17.99 47.64 -14.13
CA ASP A 642 17.78 47.58 -15.58
C ASP A 642 16.75 46.49 -15.97
N GLY A 643 16.81 45.32 -15.32
CA GLY A 643 15.87 44.22 -15.58
C GLY A 643 14.42 44.60 -15.29
N MET A 644 14.18 45.26 -14.15
CA MET A 644 12.85 45.70 -13.74
C MET A 644 12.36 46.91 -14.55
N ASP A 645 13.24 47.83 -14.93
CA ASP A 645 12.89 49.00 -15.77
C ASP A 645 12.46 48.57 -17.18
N VAL A 646 13.17 47.62 -17.80
CA VAL A 646 12.78 47.05 -19.09
C VAL A 646 11.44 46.32 -19.00
N ALA A 647 11.21 45.55 -17.92
CA ALA A 647 9.94 44.88 -17.70
C ALA A 647 8.77 45.87 -17.53
N ALA A 648 8.94 46.90 -16.72
CA ALA A 648 7.94 47.95 -16.53
C ALA A 648 7.66 48.71 -17.83
N THR A 649 8.72 49.10 -18.57
CA THR A 649 8.58 49.81 -19.85
C THR A 649 7.84 48.98 -20.90
N GLU A 650 8.09 47.66 -20.96
CA GLU A 650 7.39 46.78 -21.89
C GLU A 650 5.92 46.61 -21.50
N HIS A 651 5.62 46.41 -20.21
CA HIS A 651 4.23 46.31 -19.75
C HIS A 651 3.45 47.61 -20.01
N ASP A 652 4.02 48.79 -19.74
CA ASP A 652 3.42 50.08 -20.08
C ASP A 652 3.13 50.24 -21.59
N ALA A 653 3.92 49.57 -22.44
CA ALA A 653 3.80 49.67 -23.89
C ALA A 653 2.80 48.67 -24.49
N ALA A 654 2.70 47.46 -23.92
CA ALA A 654 2.05 46.31 -24.53
C ALA A 654 1.08 45.52 -23.62
N GLY A 655 0.95 45.91 -22.35
CA GLY A 655 0.00 45.31 -21.41
C GLY A 655 -1.45 45.67 -21.72
N ILE A 656 -2.37 44.86 -21.21
CA ILE A 656 -3.81 45.05 -21.36
C ILE A 656 -4.39 45.49 -20.02
N ASP A 657 -4.98 46.70 -19.95
CA ASP A 657 -5.56 47.29 -18.73
C ASP A 657 -6.58 46.38 -17.97
N LEU A 658 -7.20 45.42 -18.66
CA LEU A 658 -8.16 44.49 -18.08
C LEU A 658 -7.51 43.21 -17.51
N ASN A 659 -6.26 42.93 -17.89
CA ASN A 659 -5.52 41.78 -17.41
C ASN A 659 -4.97 42.08 -16.02
N MET A 660 -4.79 41.03 -15.23
CA MET A 660 -3.96 41.15 -14.03
C MET A 660 -2.50 41.15 -14.43
N CYS A 661 -1.64 41.85 -13.69
CA CYS A 661 -0.24 41.96 -14.05
C CYS A 661 0.67 41.44 -12.93
N SER A 662 1.65 40.62 -13.31
CA SER A 662 2.64 40.04 -12.39
C SER A 662 4.06 40.08 -12.96
N PHE A 663 5.01 40.59 -12.19
CA PHE A 663 6.44 40.51 -12.46
C PHE A 663 7.07 39.36 -11.67
N VAL A 664 7.77 38.45 -12.34
CA VAL A 664 8.45 37.30 -11.70
C VAL A 664 9.95 37.46 -11.87
N LEU A 665 10.61 37.95 -10.81
CA LEU A 665 12.04 38.24 -10.77
C LEU A 665 12.82 37.12 -10.08
N LEU A 666 13.88 36.62 -10.71
CA LEU A 666 14.85 35.70 -10.09
C LEU A 666 16.26 36.28 -10.12
N SER A 667 16.99 36.21 -9.00
CA SER A 667 18.41 36.59 -8.91
C SER A 667 19.18 35.78 -7.87
N ASP A 668 20.45 35.47 -8.15
CA ASP A 668 21.35 34.68 -7.27
C ASP A 668 22.44 35.50 -6.58
N GLY A 669 22.46 36.82 -6.81
CA GLY A 669 23.58 37.68 -6.47
C GLY A 669 23.21 39.01 -5.83
N MET A 670 24.25 39.77 -5.48
CA MET A 670 24.11 41.16 -5.05
C MET A 670 24.05 42.06 -6.27
N GLU A 671 23.06 42.96 -6.31
CA GLU A 671 23.04 44.05 -7.28
C GLU A 671 24.35 44.85 -7.19
N ASN A 672 25.07 44.94 -8.31
CA ASN A 672 26.43 45.47 -8.32
C ASN A 672 26.77 46.27 -9.59
N GLU A 673 25.80 46.50 -10.47
CA GLU A 673 25.91 47.35 -11.66
C GLU A 673 24.68 48.24 -11.81
N THR A 674 24.87 49.47 -12.30
CA THR A 674 23.79 50.44 -12.52
C THR A 674 23.02 50.11 -13.81
N GLN A 675 21.70 50.33 -13.89
CA GLN A 675 20.87 51.01 -12.87
C GLN A 675 20.55 50.13 -11.66
N PHE A 676 20.44 50.74 -10.49
CA PHE A 676 20.05 50.02 -9.26
C PHE A 676 18.53 50.10 -9.06
N TRP A 677 17.94 49.14 -8.33
CA TRP A 677 16.52 49.17 -7.95
C TRP A 677 16.09 50.53 -7.37
N ALA A 678 16.94 51.13 -6.53
CA ALA A 678 16.65 52.43 -5.90
C ALA A 678 16.46 53.57 -6.91
N ASP A 679 17.03 53.46 -8.12
CA ASP A 679 16.94 54.47 -9.17
C ASP A 679 15.64 54.35 -9.98
N VAL A 680 15.08 53.14 -10.10
CA VAL A 680 13.93 52.81 -10.99
C VAL A 680 12.65 52.44 -10.24
N SER A 681 12.73 52.13 -8.95
CA SER A 681 11.60 51.60 -8.15
C SER A 681 10.31 52.40 -8.25
N ALA A 682 10.37 53.74 -8.36
CA ALA A 682 9.19 54.57 -8.48
C ALA A 682 8.40 54.29 -9.77
N ASP A 683 9.10 54.11 -10.89
CA ASP A 683 8.50 53.90 -12.21
C ASP A 683 7.98 52.46 -12.34
N VAL A 684 8.71 51.48 -11.79
CA VAL A 684 8.28 50.07 -11.73
C VAL A 684 7.02 49.90 -10.87
N ILE A 685 6.93 50.60 -9.73
CA ILE A 685 5.76 50.51 -8.83
C ILE A 685 4.52 51.18 -9.45
N ASP A 686 4.69 52.21 -10.29
CA ASP A 686 3.58 52.94 -10.93
C ASP A 686 2.75 52.05 -11.86
N ASN A 687 3.33 50.97 -12.39
CA ASN A 687 2.64 49.96 -13.20
C ASN A 687 1.52 49.22 -12.43
N GLY A 688 1.57 49.20 -11.09
CA GLY A 688 0.52 48.59 -10.27
C GLY A 688 0.46 47.06 -10.30
N CYS A 689 1.49 46.40 -10.84
CA CYS A 689 1.61 44.95 -10.93
C CYS A 689 2.03 44.30 -9.61
N GLU A 690 1.66 43.04 -9.39
CA GLU A 690 2.23 42.22 -8.31
C GLU A 690 3.70 41.89 -8.62
N ILE A 691 4.56 41.86 -7.60
CA ILE A 691 5.99 41.56 -7.80
C ILE A 691 6.39 40.33 -6.98
N HIS A 692 6.65 39.22 -7.66
CA HIS A 692 7.14 37.98 -7.08
C HIS A 692 8.65 37.88 -7.27
N THR A 693 9.40 37.67 -6.19
CA THR A 693 10.86 37.58 -6.24
C THR A 693 11.39 36.25 -5.73
N VAL A 694 12.42 35.73 -6.38
CA VAL A 694 13.09 34.46 -6.03
C VAL A 694 14.57 34.72 -5.81
N ALA A 695 15.01 34.61 -4.55
CA ALA A 695 16.41 34.65 -4.17
C ALA A 695 17.05 33.26 -4.33
N LEU A 696 17.96 33.12 -5.30
CA LEU A 696 18.60 31.85 -5.64
C LEU A 696 19.92 31.64 -4.89
N GLY A 697 19.83 31.02 -3.73
CA GLY A 697 20.96 30.56 -2.95
C GLY A 697 21.59 31.61 -2.05
N PRO A 698 22.59 31.21 -1.25
CA PRO A 698 23.06 32.00 -0.10
C PRO A 698 23.79 33.30 -0.48
N SER A 699 24.14 33.47 -1.75
CA SER A 699 24.80 34.67 -2.27
C SER A 699 23.82 35.73 -2.79
N ALA A 700 22.53 35.42 -2.85
CA ALA A 700 21.49 36.34 -3.27
C ALA A 700 21.27 37.44 -2.22
N ASN A 701 20.98 38.65 -2.70
CA ASN A 701 20.58 39.77 -1.83
C ASN A 701 19.12 39.62 -1.37
N GLN A 702 18.90 38.72 -0.40
CA GLN A 702 17.57 38.39 0.10
C GLN A 702 16.81 39.62 0.61
N ASP A 703 17.49 40.50 1.36
CA ASP A 703 16.86 41.72 1.90
C ASP A 703 16.34 42.64 0.79
N LEU A 704 17.12 42.82 -0.28
CA LEU A 704 16.71 43.62 -1.44
C LEU A 704 15.55 42.96 -2.20
N LEU A 705 15.63 41.66 -2.47
CA LEU A 705 14.57 40.94 -3.19
C LEU A 705 13.25 40.91 -2.39
N GLN A 706 13.34 40.78 -1.07
CA GLN A 706 12.19 40.90 -0.18
C GLN A 706 11.62 42.33 -0.18
N GLN A 707 12.49 43.34 -0.21
CA GLN A 707 12.07 44.74 -0.34
C GLN A 707 11.35 44.98 -1.68
N ILE A 708 11.85 44.44 -2.78
CA ILE A 708 11.26 44.55 -4.11
C ILE A 708 9.86 43.91 -4.14
N ALA A 709 9.73 42.66 -3.65
CA ALA A 709 8.43 41.99 -3.59
C ALA A 709 7.39 42.75 -2.76
N GLY A 710 7.82 43.38 -1.65
CA GLY A 710 6.95 44.15 -0.78
C GLY A 710 6.71 45.60 -1.21
N ALA A 711 7.26 46.04 -2.34
CA ALA A 711 7.20 47.44 -2.76
C ALA A 711 5.89 47.79 -3.49
N SER A 712 5.25 46.82 -4.15
CA SER A 712 3.99 47.03 -4.85
C SER A 712 2.80 47.06 -3.91
N SER A 713 1.85 47.96 -4.18
CA SER A 713 0.59 48.04 -3.45
C SER A 713 -0.44 46.99 -3.87
N ALA A 714 -0.25 46.36 -5.03
CA ALA A 714 -1.09 45.25 -5.50
C ALA A 714 -0.79 43.93 -4.78
N GLY A 715 0.43 43.78 -4.25
CA GLY A 715 0.89 42.57 -3.59
C GLY A 715 2.22 42.07 -4.16
N GLY A 716 2.61 40.88 -3.73
CA GLY A 716 3.86 40.26 -4.13
C GLY A 716 4.37 39.26 -3.10
N THR A 717 5.17 38.29 -3.55
CA THR A 717 5.69 37.20 -2.71
C THR A 717 7.20 37.08 -2.83
N PHE A 718 7.88 36.88 -1.70
CA PHE A 718 9.31 36.60 -1.67
C PHE A 718 9.55 35.11 -1.39
N TYR A 719 10.38 34.48 -2.22
CA TYR A 719 10.82 33.10 -2.05
C TYR A 719 12.34 33.01 -1.97
N TYR A 720 12.83 32.10 -1.14
CA TYR A 720 14.24 31.74 -1.06
C TYR A 720 14.44 30.31 -1.57
N ALA A 721 15.13 30.19 -2.71
CA ALA A 721 15.54 28.90 -3.27
C ALA A 721 16.92 28.55 -2.71
N THR A 722 17.06 27.36 -2.14
CA THR A 722 18.32 26.81 -1.61
C THR A 722 18.63 25.46 -2.29
N ASN A 723 19.90 25.05 -2.30
CA ASN A 723 20.34 23.74 -2.80
C ASN A 723 20.01 22.59 -1.83
N GLU A 724 19.45 22.91 -0.67
CA GLU A 724 19.06 21.96 0.36
C GLU A 724 17.54 22.03 0.59
N GLY A 725 16.85 20.90 0.68
CA GLY A 725 15.42 20.83 0.93
C GLY A 725 14.87 19.42 0.73
N THR A 726 13.70 19.14 1.31
CA THR A 726 12.97 17.88 1.14
C THR A 726 12.10 17.97 -0.12
N VAL A 727 12.18 16.97 -1.00
CA VAL A 727 11.35 16.85 -2.22
C VAL A 727 10.56 15.54 -2.16
N PRO A 728 9.28 15.51 -2.55
CA PRO A 728 8.60 14.25 -2.83
C PRO A 728 9.15 13.64 -4.14
N ILE A 729 9.49 12.35 -4.09
CA ILE A 729 9.80 11.45 -5.21
C ILE A 729 11.20 11.62 -5.83
N ASN A 730 12.06 10.62 -5.57
CA ASN A 730 13.18 10.09 -6.36
C ASN A 730 13.98 11.05 -7.28
N SER A 731 14.26 12.25 -6.81
CA SER A 731 15.00 13.29 -7.54
C SER A 731 16.27 13.66 -6.76
N VAL A 732 17.37 13.88 -7.49
CA VAL A 732 18.64 14.31 -6.90
C VAL A 732 18.46 15.71 -6.30
N ILE A 733 18.82 15.89 -5.03
CA ILE A 733 18.76 17.18 -4.33
C ILE A 733 19.64 18.20 -5.08
N GLY A 734 19.01 19.28 -5.58
CA GLY A 734 19.65 20.31 -6.38
C GLY A 734 18.75 21.54 -6.59
N TRP A 735 19.32 22.61 -7.13
CA TRP A 735 18.62 23.88 -7.40
C TRP A 735 17.33 23.71 -8.21
N GLU A 736 17.35 22.76 -9.15
CA GLU A 736 16.25 22.43 -10.07
C GLU A 736 14.96 22.12 -9.30
N ASN A 737 15.00 21.23 -8.32
CA ASN A 737 13.78 20.81 -7.61
C ASN A 737 13.17 21.91 -6.74
N ASN A 738 13.99 22.70 -6.06
CA ASN A 738 13.49 23.76 -5.19
C ASN A 738 12.93 24.94 -6.01
N LEU A 739 13.60 25.30 -7.10
CA LEU A 739 13.11 26.33 -8.02
C LEU A 739 11.84 25.90 -8.72
N SER A 740 11.74 24.65 -9.20
CA SER A 740 10.51 24.15 -9.83
C SER A 740 9.30 24.24 -8.90
N ARG A 741 9.44 23.93 -7.61
CA ARG A 741 8.34 24.09 -6.62
C ARG A 741 7.98 25.54 -6.37
N ILE A 742 8.98 26.43 -6.27
CA ILE A 742 8.73 27.87 -6.07
C ILE A 742 8.03 28.46 -7.29
N TYR A 743 8.47 28.12 -8.50
CA TYR A 743 7.83 28.57 -9.73
C TYR A 743 6.47 27.93 -9.95
N ASP A 744 6.24 26.69 -9.52
CA ASP A 744 4.91 26.07 -9.51
C ASP A 744 3.97 26.82 -8.53
N ALA A 745 4.46 27.22 -7.36
CA ALA A 745 3.68 28.05 -6.43
C ALA A 745 3.40 29.45 -6.99
N ILE A 746 4.37 30.08 -7.65
CA ILE A 746 4.18 31.36 -8.34
C ILE A 746 3.22 31.19 -9.53
N ALA A 747 3.37 30.13 -10.33
CA ALA A 747 2.46 29.82 -11.45
C ALA A 747 1.04 29.55 -10.96
N THR A 748 0.87 28.92 -9.80
CA THR A 748 -0.44 28.72 -9.16
C THR A 748 -1.09 30.06 -8.82
N ASP A 749 -0.32 31.01 -8.27
CA ASP A 749 -0.79 32.35 -7.90
C ASP A 749 -1.09 33.21 -9.14
N VAL A 750 -0.12 33.25 -10.08
CA VAL A 750 -0.11 34.02 -11.32
C VAL A 750 -0.98 33.42 -12.43
N ALA A 751 -1.29 32.13 -12.45
CA ALA A 751 -2.27 31.57 -13.39
C ALA A 751 -3.66 31.41 -12.75
N GLY A 752 -3.80 31.71 -11.45
CA GLY A 752 -5.02 31.47 -10.68
C GLY A 752 -5.41 29.98 -10.61
N ARG A 753 -4.51 29.06 -10.98
CA ARG A 753 -4.73 27.61 -10.93
C ARG A 753 -4.49 27.14 -9.51
N GLN A 754 -5.55 26.98 -8.72
CA GLN A 754 -5.39 26.54 -7.33
C GLN A 754 -5.11 25.02 -7.28
N ARG A 755 -3.87 24.62 -6.99
CA ARG A 755 -3.52 23.23 -6.63
C ARG A 755 -3.20 23.14 -5.14
N ILE A 756 -3.61 22.05 -4.50
CA ILE A 756 -3.15 21.71 -3.15
C ILE A 756 -1.74 21.11 -3.29
N VAL A 757 -0.71 21.94 -3.11
CA VAL A 757 0.68 21.44 -2.93
C VAL A 757 0.90 21.26 -1.44
N THR A 758 0.65 20.05 -0.95
CA THR A 758 1.05 19.70 0.41
C THR A 758 2.56 19.55 0.44
N ALA A 759 3.26 20.56 0.96
CA ALA A 759 4.68 20.45 1.26
C ALA A 759 4.86 19.44 2.41
N VAL A 760 5.11 18.18 2.06
CA VAL A 760 5.56 17.17 3.03
C VAL A 760 6.97 17.59 3.47
N ARG A 761 7.06 18.22 4.64
CA ARG A 761 8.33 18.29 5.37
C ARG A 761 8.66 16.85 5.79
N GLU A 762 9.88 16.42 5.55
CA GLU A 762 10.44 15.31 6.32
C GLU A 762 10.34 15.67 7.80
N SER A 763 9.38 15.05 8.45
CA SER A 763 9.51 14.67 9.85
C SER A 763 9.19 13.19 9.84
N ALA A 764 10.21 12.36 10.07
CA ALA A 764 9.94 11.12 10.77
C ALA A 764 9.04 11.49 11.97
N VAL A 765 7.93 10.78 12.16
CA VAL A 765 6.94 11.03 13.23
C VAL A 765 5.96 12.20 12.95
N GLY A 766 4.67 11.85 12.86
CA GLY A 766 3.57 12.60 13.49
C GLY A 766 2.68 13.50 12.63
N GLY A 767 1.39 13.17 12.59
CA GLY A 767 0.28 14.11 12.41
C GLY A 767 -0.19 14.33 10.97
N ALA A 768 -1.51 14.36 10.80
CA ALA A 768 -2.24 14.45 9.54
C ALA A 768 -1.63 15.44 8.54
N ILE A 769 -1.45 15.03 7.28
CA ILE A 769 -1.99 15.75 6.11
C ILE A 769 -2.03 14.88 4.84
N SER A 770 -3.14 15.03 4.09
CA SER A 770 -3.20 15.24 2.63
C SER A 770 -2.52 14.29 1.64
N GLY A 771 -3.34 13.85 0.67
CA GLY A 771 -3.01 13.33 -0.66
C GLY A 771 -1.55 13.42 -1.11
N MET A 772 -0.84 12.31 -0.94
CA MET A 772 0.08 11.82 -1.97
C MET A 772 -0.75 10.96 -2.92
N VAL A 773 -0.59 11.15 -4.23
CA VAL A 773 -1.09 10.19 -5.23
C VAL A 773 -0.23 8.93 -5.08
N PRO A 774 -0.79 7.77 -4.69
CA PRO A 774 -0.05 6.51 -4.73
C PRO A 774 0.31 6.22 -6.18
N PHE A 775 1.58 5.90 -6.43
CA PHE A 775 2.05 5.42 -7.74
C PHE A 775 2.02 3.89 -7.84
N ASP A 776 1.46 3.25 -6.81
CA ASP A 776 1.39 1.80 -6.62
C ASP A 776 0.52 1.14 -7.71
N ASP A 777 -0.36 1.91 -8.36
CA ASP A 777 -1.21 1.51 -9.48
C ASP A 777 -0.42 1.41 -10.82
N LEU A 778 0.78 1.98 -10.89
CA LEU A 778 1.62 1.98 -12.09
C LEU A 778 2.72 0.92 -11.98
N GLU A 779 2.89 0.10 -13.03
CA GLU A 779 3.94 -0.93 -13.05
C GLU A 779 5.34 -0.34 -12.78
N ARG A 780 6.11 -1.00 -11.92
CA ARG A 780 7.50 -0.65 -11.60
C ARG A 780 8.34 -0.49 -12.89
N ALA A 781 9.19 0.54 -12.93
CA ALA A 781 9.98 0.94 -14.11
C ALA A 781 9.19 1.46 -15.32
N SER A 782 7.90 1.79 -15.14
CA SER A 782 7.13 2.54 -16.14
C SER A 782 7.81 3.87 -16.47
N LYS A 783 7.90 4.15 -17.78
CA LYS A 783 8.45 5.37 -18.34
C LYS A 783 7.33 6.26 -18.85
N ILE A 784 7.21 7.46 -18.30
CA ILE A 784 6.25 8.47 -18.79
C ILE A 784 7.02 9.39 -19.74
N ALA A 785 6.78 9.25 -21.05
CA ALA A 785 7.39 10.10 -22.06
C ALA A 785 6.77 11.51 -22.10
N VAL A 786 7.48 12.46 -22.70
CA VAL A 786 6.95 13.81 -22.97
C VAL A 786 5.66 13.71 -23.81
N GLY A 787 4.57 14.32 -23.32
CA GLY A 787 3.25 14.29 -23.93
C GLY A 787 2.41 13.03 -23.64
N GLN A 788 2.95 12.05 -22.91
CA GLN A 788 2.20 10.87 -22.47
C GLN A 788 1.47 11.18 -21.16
N THR A 789 0.17 10.91 -21.13
CA THR A 789 -0.68 11.01 -19.92
C THR A 789 -0.89 9.63 -19.30
N VAL A 790 -0.72 9.51 -17.98
CA VAL A 790 -1.00 8.31 -17.19
C VAL A 790 -1.95 8.65 -16.05
N LYS A 791 -2.76 7.68 -15.59
CA LYS A 791 -3.63 7.82 -14.42
C LYS A 791 -3.03 7.07 -13.24
N SER A 792 -2.94 7.74 -12.09
CA SER A 792 -2.47 7.16 -10.82
C SER A 792 -3.33 7.71 -9.70
N GLY A 793 -3.88 6.85 -8.83
CA GLY A 793 -4.77 7.27 -7.74
C GLY A 793 -5.95 8.15 -8.18
N GLY A 794 -6.43 7.97 -9.42
CA GLY A 794 -7.50 8.78 -10.02
C GLY A 794 -7.08 10.12 -10.64
N VAL A 795 -5.80 10.49 -10.58
CA VAL A 795 -5.27 11.76 -11.11
C VAL A 795 -4.52 11.54 -12.42
N GLU A 796 -4.75 12.41 -13.42
CA GLU A 796 -4.01 12.40 -14.68
C GLU A 796 -2.67 13.15 -14.58
N ILE A 797 -1.60 12.51 -15.03
CA ILE A 797 -0.22 12.99 -14.97
C ILE A 797 0.36 12.96 -16.39
N THR A 798 0.86 14.10 -16.89
CA THR A 798 1.40 14.20 -18.26
C THR A 798 2.88 14.57 -18.24
N GLY A 799 3.72 13.82 -18.96
CA GLY A 799 5.15 14.15 -19.11
C GLY A 799 5.38 15.48 -19.84
N LYS A 800 6.25 16.34 -19.32
CA LYS A 800 6.59 17.68 -19.87
C LYS A 800 8.05 17.76 -20.34
N ARG A 801 8.38 18.76 -21.17
CA ARG A 801 9.74 19.01 -21.68
C ARG A 801 10.69 19.48 -20.57
N PHE A 802 11.99 19.21 -20.69
CA PHE A 802 13.02 19.71 -19.76
C PHE A 802 14.35 20.05 -20.48
N VAL A 803 15.16 20.91 -19.86
CA VAL A 803 16.48 21.36 -20.34
C VAL A 803 17.58 20.57 -19.61
N PHE A 804 18.39 19.81 -20.36
CA PHE A 804 19.51 19.01 -19.82
C PHE A 804 20.87 19.69 -20.01
N VAL A 805 20.99 20.59 -20.99
CA VAL A 805 22.17 21.43 -21.28
C VAL A 805 21.66 22.80 -21.74
N PRO A 806 22.30 23.93 -21.36
CA PRO A 806 21.91 25.25 -21.84
C PRO A 806 21.75 25.27 -23.37
N GLY A 807 20.60 25.73 -23.84
CA GLY A 807 20.26 25.90 -25.26
C GLY A 807 19.64 24.69 -25.96
N GLN A 808 19.42 23.55 -25.27
CA GLN A 808 18.80 22.37 -25.87
C GLN A 808 17.65 21.80 -25.03
N PHE A 809 16.43 21.91 -25.55
CA PHE A 809 15.28 21.11 -25.10
C PHE A 809 15.40 19.69 -25.62
N THR A 810 15.09 18.70 -24.78
CA THR A 810 14.99 17.31 -25.20
C THR A 810 13.55 16.82 -25.05
N ASP A 811 13.03 16.22 -26.13
CA ASP A 811 11.83 15.36 -26.07
C ASP A 811 12.21 13.91 -25.70
N GLU A 812 13.51 13.61 -25.65
CA GLU A 812 14.07 12.32 -25.24
C GLU A 812 14.31 12.34 -23.72
N GLY A 813 13.32 11.88 -22.98
CA GLY A 813 13.41 11.63 -21.55
C GLY A 813 12.11 11.03 -21.01
N SER A 814 12.19 10.36 -19.87
CA SER A 814 11.03 9.74 -19.23
C SER A 814 11.14 9.84 -17.72
N ALA A 815 10.04 10.18 -17.05
CA ALA A 815 9.93 9.95 -15.61
C ALA A 815 9.86 8.43 -15.37
N LEU A 816 10.74 7.91 -14.50
CA LEU A 816 10.83 6.49 -14.18
C LEU A 816 10.24 6.25 -12.79
N ILE A 817 9.24 5.37 -12.70
CA ILE A 817 8.68 4.94 -11.41
C ILE A 817 9.62 3.91 -10.76
N THR A 818 10.22 4.26 -9.62
CA THR A 818 11.05 3.34 -8.80
C THR A 818 10.82 3.59 -7.32
N ASP A 819 10.90 2.53 -6.53
CA ASP A 819 11.06 2.58 -5.09
C ASP A 819 12.47 3.11 -4.80
N GLN A 820 12.59 4.05 -3.86
CA GLN A 820 13.83 4.65 -3.31
C GLN A 820 15.20 4.12 -3.83
N LEU A 821 15.97 5.04 -4.43
CA LEU A 821 17.43 5.06 -4.67
C LEU A 821 18.24 3.79 -4.33
N ASP A 822 18.61 3.02 -5.37
CA ASP A 822 19.84 2.21 -5.36
C ASP A 822 21.03 3.14 -5.70
N PRO A 823 21.97 3.45 -4.79
CA PRO A 823 23.04 4.43 -5.02
C PRO A 823 24.05 4.02 -6.11
N GLY A 824 23.87 2.86 -6.76
CA GLY A 824 24.90 2.18 -7.54
C GLY A 824 24.86 2.33 -9.07
N HIS A 825 23.80 2.86 -9.69
CA HIS A 825 23.56 2.60 -11.12
C HIS A 825 23.21 3.79 -12.04
N PHE A 826 23.77 4.97 -11.80
CA PHE A 826 23.66 6.09 -12.76
C PHE A 826 25.02 6.57 -13.29
N PHE A 827 25.76 5.66 -13.93
CA PHE A 827 26.69 5.99 -15.02
C PHE A 827 26.77 4.81 -15.98
N ASP A 828 25.81 4.70 -16.89
CA ASP A 828 26.07 4.11 -18.20
C ASP A 828 25.56 5.08 -19.26
N ALA A 829 26.50 5.88 -19.75
CA ALA A 829 26.37 6.60 -21.01
C ALA A 829 26.42 5.59 -22.15
N ALA A 830 25.66 5.84 -23.22
CA ALA A 830 26.06 5.36 -24.53
C ALA A 830 27.35 6.07 -24.98
#